data_AF-K9YGS4-F1
#
_entry.id   AF-K9YGS4-F1
#
_cell.length_a   1.000
_cell.length_b   1.000
_cell.length_c   1.000
_cell.angle_alpha   90.00
_cell.angle_beta   90.00
_cell.angle_gamma   90.00
#
_symmetry.space_group_name_H-M   'P 1'
#
loop_
_entity.id
_entity.type
_entity.pdbx_description
1 polymer ?
#
loop_
_entity_poly.entity_id
_entity_poly.type
_entity_poly.pdbx_seq_one_letter_code
_entity_poly.pdbx_strand_id
1 'polypeptide(L)'
;MVSIGETTALIPQAGSSTKPEHLQDGGSGDTDFPYGNFKALGTVGEEDPENGHVLTGYPDGQAAWLLDDDTVRVAYQSESYATMSNETYPWEMESGVTFTGSHIHAIDYDRAAFADFLNNDTPASEMVEGAGHLFNTVYNVFGEVVDGKNDDPNDLSAKWGNQVSADGTLLEFREEQQLTQGDFFFHSFCGAWYEPANKYGDGIGFEDDVWLMGEEWNIGNGMYPDPDGEDGPLTGNDFFVDNTMGLASMVVDLENETAYTAPALGQAGYEKLLPMNPGSEDYVVIVAAGYNLEVEPAPLTVYIGKKGVDANGDPLTEDASARDSFLGENGLLYGQLYGMSLDGETFENLGIEDVDADVKMMDAYAQNPDAPDTFSARYYPTSYQWDGFDSPENAGDTEVFKWLEDGDDGEPNEQPEGGVAAGGYNYFNGDSKTEHPAVDPDPTNYRYIQNLTVPSAQLGIEFTDLVNELENNDADGNGLPDYLSADVTRILAGVDGELTLETGGKGAAHIGEENPNGTKTHATHVEIGEARMNQPDGLQWVKAADGDYLIVDEDSGNDYGERKYVLPIDSETMQLKEEGKGYFLASAGGALNPRAIAEVAAIPDTFSSATSSEFSGSWNVTHLVETKEDGSFYTQEEIAGTGAKEIISSVPLDEQTLIGVVQHKGEQSGIIEERLADQGGQIFQFNIDLEAQEEEGEGDTPTGGQPAFGSLEGNELNAGVDFFGENNLVFSGGGDDTVDVSTVDSGNRIYTGSASDEVFLGSNNRVFTGAGDDLVDSVLGRENRIYTGAGNDTITAGYEDRIVAGAGNDRFFLTEGEVEGGGDNTVTGGPGEDQFWIATAGLPGAANTITDFTSGEDVLGVAGVGATEIADLELDQDGDQALIGFDGDDLAVLIGVDSTALSDSDFAFV
;
A
#
# COMPACT_ATOMS: atom_id res chain seq x y z
N MET A 1 8.66 30.19 2.35
CA MET A 1 8.64 29.83 0.94
C MET A 1 9.30 28.48 0.92
N VAL A 2 8.51 27.45 0.64
CA VAL A 2 8.97 26.08 0.44
C VAL A 2 8.97 25.89 -1.07
N SER A 3 10.16 25.67 -1.63
CA SER A 3 10.35 25.46 -3.06
C SER A 3 10.02 24.02 -3.46
N ILE A 4 9.65 23.79 -4.73
CA ILE A 4 9.45 22.42 -5.26
C ILE A 4 10.68 21.57 -4.99
N GLY A 5 10.48 20.42 -4.35
CA GLY A 5 11.51 19.45 -3.98
C GLY A 5 12.36 19.85 -2.77
N GLU A 6 11.99 20.89 -2.01
CA GLU A 6 12.70 21.28 -0.78
C GLU A 6 12.35 20.36 0.39
N THR A 7 11.11 19.83 0.41
CA THR A 7 10.64 18.91 1.45
C THR A 7 11.26 17.53 1.28
N THR A 8 12.09 17.11 2.22
CA THR A 8 12.69 15.77 2.25
C THR A 8 11.92 14.77 3.12
N ALA A 9 10.96 15.25 3.91
CA ALA A 9 10.11 14.40 4.74
C ALA A 9 9.20 13.53 3.87
N LEU A 10 9.06 12.25 4.21
CA LEU A 10 8.22 11.31 3.48
C LEU A 10 6.84 11.16 4.14
N ILE A 11 5.80 11.16 3.31
CA ILE A 11 4.45 10.69 3.67
C ILE A 11 4.39 9.16 3.71
N PRO A 12 4.97 8.42 2.73
CA PRO A 12 5.10 6.97 2.83
C PRO A 12 5.92 6.57 4.05
N GLN A 13 5.52 5.47 4.70
CA GLN A 13 6.16 4.93 5.90
C GLN A 13 6.40 3.43 5.74
N ALA A 14 7.44 2.91 6.37
CA ALA A 14 7.73 1.48 6.44
C ALA A 14 6.80 0.72 7.40
N GLY A 15 6.01 1.44 8.19
CA GLY A 15 5.09 0.93 9.20
C GLY A 15 4.72 2.00 10.23
N SER A 16 4.20 1.57 11.37
CA SER A 16 3.69 2.44 12.43
C SER A 16 4.78 3.30 13.11
N SER A 17 4.67 4.62 12.96
CA SER A 17 5.67 5.60 13.37
C SER A 17 5.57 6.06 14.83
N THR A 18 6.01 5.24 15.80
CA THR A 18 5.76 5.52 17.24
C THR A 18 6.93 6.15 18.01
N LYS A 19 8.15 6.14 17.48
CA LYS A 19 9.34 6.67 18.18
C LYS A 19 9.31 8.22 18.21
N PRO A 20 9.85 8.88 19.25
CA PRO A 20 9.85 10.35 19.35
C PRO A 20 10.43 11.08 18.12
N GLU A 21 11.45 10.51 17.49
CA GLU A 21 12.06 11.01 16.25
C GLU A 21 11.12 10.92 15.04
N HIS A 22 10.20 9.96 15.01
CA HIS A 22 9.19 9.81 13.95
C HIS A 22 8.02 10.80 14.13
N LEU A 23 7.94 11.51 15.26
CA LEU A 23 6.83 12.41 15.62
C LEU A 23 7.26 13.88 15.58
N GLN A 24 8.21 14.22 14.71
CA GLN A 24 8.63 15.60 14.48
C GLN A 24 7.88 16.20 13.30
N ASP A 25 7.34 17.41 13.51
CA ASP A 25 6.74 18.20 12.43
C ASP A 25 7.82 18.65 11.44
N GLY A 26 7.57 18.43 10.14
CA GLY A 26 8.58 18.57 9.09
C GLY A 26 9.62 17.45 8.99
N GLY A 27 9.41 16.32 9.69
CA GLY A 27 10.28 15.13 9.61
C GLY A 27 9.51 13.91 9.12
N SER A 28 10.21 12.89 8.61
CA SER A 28 9.60 11.62 8.19
C SER A 28 9.13 10.77 9.38
N GLY A 29 8.24 9.82 9.10
CA GLY A 29 7.97 8.69 9.99
C GLY A 29 9.08 7.64 9.96
N ASP A 30 8.69 6.38 10.16
CA ASP A 30 9.56 5.23 9.93
C ASP A 30 9.83 5.08 8.43
N THR A 31 11.10 5.13 8.01
CA THR A 31 11.53 5.04 6.61
C THR A 31 12.37 3.80 6.35
N ASP A 32 12.35 2.83 7.25
CA ASP A 32 13.10 1.57 7.17
C ASP A 32 12.34 0.55 6.32
N PHE A 33 12.13 0.87 5.04
CA PHE A 33 11.29 0.10 4.11
C PHE A 33 11.92 -1.28 3.81
N PRO A 34 11.13 -2.36 3.73
CA PRO A 34 11.68 -3.72 3.65
C PRO A 34 12.31 -4.08 2.30
N TYR A 35 11.80 -3.53 1.19
CA TYR A 35 12.17 -3.96 -0.16
C TYR A 35 12.45 -2.78 -1.10
N GLY A 36 13.03 -1.69 -0.60
CA GLY A 36 13.35 -0.53 -1.44
C GLY A 36 13.65 0.73 -0.64
N ASN A 37 13.94 1.81 -1.36
CA ASN A 37 14.11 3.15 -0.80
C ASN A 37 13.14 4.12 -1.45
N PHE A 38 12.73 5.15 -0.71
CA PHE A 38 11.83 6.19 -1.17
C PHE A 38 12.48 7.56 -0.94
N LYS A 39 12.30 8.50 -1.87
CA LYS A 39 12.69 9.91 -1.71
C LYS A 39 11.65 10.83 -2.34
N ALA A 40 11.29 11.91 -1.63
CA ALA A 40 10.36 12.91 -2.12
C ALA A 40 10.94 13.68 -3.33
N LEU A 41 10.17 13.77 -4.41
CA LEU A 41 10.45 14.59 -5.60
C LEU A 41 9.80 15.97 -5.49
N GLY A 42 8.56 16.00 -5.01
CA GLY A 42 7.81 17.22 -4.76
C GLY A 42 6.64 16.95 -3.81
N THR A 43 6.26 17.95 -3.03
CA THR A 43 5.14 17.86 -2.09
C THR A 43 4.10 18.93 -2.43
N VAL A 44 2.82 18.58 -2.37
CA VAL A 44 1.73 19.50 -2.72
C VAL A 44 1.80 20.75 -1.84
N GLY A 45 1.54 21.89 -2.46
CA GLY A 45 1.71 23.21 -1.87
C GLY A 45 3.09 23.82 -2.07
N GLU A 46 4.12 23.09 -2.53
CA GLU A 46 5.41 23.67 -2.90
C GLU A 46 5.30 24.59 -4.13
N GLU A 47 6.20 25.58 -4.25
CA GLU A 47 6.16 26.62 -5.29
C GLU A 47 7.47 26.68 -6.08
N ASP A 48 7.40 26.83 -7.40
CA ASP A 48 8.54 27.24 -8.22
C ASP A 48 8.83 28.74 -7.97
N PRO A 49 9.98 29.09 -7.35
CA PRO A 49 10.28 30.47 -7.00
C PRO A 49 10.54 31.39 -8.19
N GLU A 50 10.75 30.87 -9.41
CA GLU A 50 11.02 31.66 -10.60
C GLU A 50 9.75 32.23 -11.24
N ASN A 51 8.67 31.44 -11.26
CA ASN A 51 7.41 31.79 -11.92
C ASN A 51 6.20 31.84 -10.98
N GLY A 52 6.31 31.34 -9.75
CA GLY A 52 5.25 31.30 -8.75
C GLY A 52 4.25 30.15 -8.93
N HIS A 53 4.59 29.14 -9.75
CA HIS A 53 3.75 27.96 -9.98
C HIS A 53 3.67 27.10 -8.73
N VAL A 54 2.46 26.79 -8.28
CA VAL A 54 2.23 26.00 -7.07
C VAL A 54 1.69 24.62 -7.44
N LEU A 55 2.22 23.58 -6.80
CA LEU A 55 1.70 22.21 -6.87
C LEU A 55 0.38 22.11 -6.09
N THR A 56 -0.68 21.57 -6.70
CA THR A 56 -2.03 21.46 -6.10
C THR A 56 -2.53 20.02 -6.08
N GLY A 57 -3.75 19.83 -5.55
CA GLY A 57 -4.59 18.63 -5.67
C GLY A 57 -4.02 17.38 -5.02
N TYR A 58 -4.81 16.32 -5.07
CA TYR A 58 -4.32 14.99 -4.79
C TYR A 58 -3.45 14.51 -5.96
N PRO A 59 -2.18 14.17 -5.74
CA PRO A 59 -1.36 13.64 -6.80
C PRO A 59 -1.80 12.23 -7.17
N ASP A 60 -2.17 12.06 -8.43
CA ASP A 60 -2.59 10.79 -9.00
C ASP A 60 -1.86 10.56 -10.34
N GLY A 61 -2.46 9.80 -11.28
CA GLY A 61 -2.24 9.83 -12.72
C GLY A 61 -0.96 10.55 -13.15
N GLN A 62 0.16 9.85 -13.09
CA GLN A 62 1.49 10.40 -13.30
C GLN A 62 2.29 9.65 -14.37
N ALA A 63 3.22 10.36 -14.99
CA ALA A 63 4.22 9.78 -15.87
C ALA A 63 5.48 10.64 -15.95
N ALA A 64 6.50 10.13 -16.64
CA ALA A 64 7.66 10.93 -16.99
C ALA A 64 8.20 10.57 -18.38
N TRP A 65 8.81 11.56 -19.03
CA TRP A 65 9.48 11.44 -20.33
C TRP A 65 10.65 12.42 -20.44
N LEU A 66 11.44 12.31 -21.51
CA LEU A 66 12.50 13.26 -21.81
C LEU A 66 11.93 14.48 -22.54
N LEU A 67 12.08 15.68 -21.96
CA LEU A 67 11.84 16.93 -22.67
C LEU A 67 12.93 17.17 -23.72
N ASP A 68 14.17 16.92 -23.32
CA ASP A 68 15.34 16.80 -24.18
C ASP A 68 16.32 15.76 -23.60
N ASP A 69 17.49 15.57 -24.22
CA ASP A 69 18.46 14.55 -23.79
C ASP A 69 19.02 14.78 -22.36
N ASP A 70 18.90 15.99 -21.80
CA ASP A 70 19.45 16.39 -20.50
C ASP A 70 18.36 16.66 -19.43
N THR A 71 17.07 16.72 -19.80
CA THR A 71 15.96 17.06 -18.90
C THR A 71 14.87 15.98 -18.85
N VAL A 72 14.56 15.48 -17.65
CA VAL A 72 13.40 14.61 -17.37
C VAL A 72 12.21 15.46 -16.96
N ARG A 73 11.11 15.38 -17.71
CA ARG A 73 9.83 15.95 -17.31
C ARG A 73 9.03 14.90 -16.55
N VAL A 74 8.65 15.21 -15.31
CA VAL A 74 7.65 14.45 -14.55
C VAL A 74 6.36 15.23 -14.59
N ALA A 75 5.28 14.59 -15.03
CA ALA A 75 3.95 15.17 -14.98
C ALA A 75 3.06 14.34 -14.06
N TYR A 76 2.17 15.02 -13.34
CA TYR A 76 1.15 14.39 -12.54
C TYR A 76 -0.14 15.20 -12.64
N GLN A 77 -1.26 14.49 -12.65
CA GLN A 77 -2.56 15.10 -12.52
C GLN A 77 -2.86 15.36 -11.04
N SER A 78 -3.43 16.51 -10.74
CA SER A 78 -3.85 16.86 -9.40
C SER A 78 -5.37 16.73 -9.29
N GLU A 79 -5.88 15.64 -8.72
CA GLU A 79 -7.32 15.47 -8.54
C GLU A 79 -7.86 16.53 -7.60
N SER A 80 -8.97 17.15 -8.01
CA SER A 80 -9.69 18.13 -7.23
C SER A 80 -11.19 18.08 -7.51
N TYR A 81 -11.97 18.38 -6.48
CA TYR A 81 -13.43 18.37 -6.54
C TYR A 81 -14.04 19.77 -6.51
N ALA A 82 -13.22 20.81 -6.68
CA ALA A 82 -13.63 22.21 -6.60
C ALA A 82 -14.53 22.49 -5.38
N THR A 83 -15.72 23.08 -5.56
CA THR A 83 -16.61 23.47 -4.44
C THR A 83 -17.25 22.30 -3.68
N MET A 84 -17.11 21.06 -4.16
CA MET A 84 -17.43 19.87 -3.35
C MET A 84 -16.41 19.64 -2.23
N SER A 85 -15.21 20.22 -2.37
CA SER A 85 -14.19 20.33 -1.32
C SER A 85 -13.67 21.77 -1.19
N ASN A 86 -12.52 22.10 -1.78
CA ASN A 86 -11.96 23.44 -1.88
C ASN A 86 -11.60 23.75 -3.35
N GLU A 87 -11.78 25.00 -3.77
CA GLU A 87 -11.29 25.45 -5.09
C GLU A 87 -9.76 25.62 -5.08
N THR A 88 -9.10 25.09 -6.10
CA THR A 88 -7.70 25.42 -6.42
C THR A 88 -7.57 26.85 -6.96
N TYR A 89 -6.36 27.38 -7.03
CA TYR A 89 -6.12 28.62 -7.77
C TYR A 89 -6.53 28.50 -9.24
N PRO A 90 -6.96 29.59 -9.91
CA PRO A 90 -7.38 29.51 -11.30
C PRO A 90 -6.20 29.32 -12.26
N TRP A 91 -6.31 28.34 -13.13
CA TRP A 91 -5.49 28.14 -14.33
C TRP A 91 -6.10 28.90 -15.52
N GLU A 92 -5.43 29.99 -15.93
CA GLU A 92 -5.85 30.82 -17.06
C GLU A 92 -5.36 30.23 -18.39
N MET A 93 -6.29 29.96 -19.30
CA MET A 93 -6.02 29.52 -20.68
C MET A 93 -5.59 30.71 -21.56
N GLU A 94 -5.05 30.45 -22.76
CA GLU A 94 -4.64 31.50 -23.71
C GLU A 94 -5.82 32.40 -24.14
N SER A 95 -7.04 31.84 -24.18
CA SER A 95 -8.27 32.59 -24.46
C SER A 95 -8.66 33.58 -23.35
N GLY A 96 -8.09 33.42 -22.15
CA GLY A 96 -8.40 34.19 -20.95
C GLY A 96 -9.52 33.60 -20.08
N VAL A 97 -10.11 32.46 -20.47
CA VAL A 97 -11.01 31.69 -19.58
C VAL A 97 -10.18 31.03 -18.48
N THR A 98 -10.78 30.87 -17.30
CA THR A 98 -10.11 30.29 -16.13
C THR A 98 -10.78 29.01 -15.67
N PHE A 99 -9.96 28.01 -15.33
CA PHE A 99 -10.40 26.76 -14.72
C PHE A 99 -9.85 26.64 -13.30
N THR A 100 -10.68 26.30 -12.33
CA THR A 100 -10.25 25.75 -11.03
C THR A 100 -10.39 24.22 -11.08
N GLY A 101 -10.26 23.53 -9.94
CA GLY A 101 -10.31 22.08 -9.88
C GLY A 101 -9.00 21.45 -10.31
N SER A 102 -9.08 20.34 -11.04
CA SER A 102 -7.92 19.51 -11.35
C SER A 102 -6.95 20.20 -12.31
N HIS A 103 -5.65 20.07 -12.06
CA HIS A 103 -4.57 20.58 -12.91
C HIS A 103 -3.69 19.43 -13.39
N ILE A 104 -2.97 19.63 -14.50
CA ILE A 104 -1.90 18.72 -14.92
C ILE A 104 -0.57 19.44 -14.79
N HIS A 105 0.15 19.18 -13.70
CA HIS A 105 1.43 19.82 -13.42
C HIS A 105 2.55 19.11 -14.18
N ALA A 106 3.54 19.88 -14.62
CA ALA A 106 4.81 19.39 -15.15
C ALA A 106 5.95 19.98 -14.33
N ILE A 107 6.92 19.14 -13.95
CA ILE A 107 8.14 19.51 -13.24
C ILE A 107 9.32 18.96 -14.04
N ASP A 108 10.23 19.84 -14.42
CA ASP A 108 11.43 19.52 -15.19
C ASP A 108 12.62 19.36 -14.24
N TYR A 109 13.35 18.24 -14.39
CA TYR A 109 14.50 17.88 -13.57
C TYR A 109 15.75 17.64 -14.43
N ASP A 110 16.92 18.06 -13.94
CA ASP A 110 18.22 17.67 -14.50
C ASP A 110 18.33 16.14 -14.48
N ARG A 111 18.46 15.53 -15.66
CA ARG A 111 18.42 14.08 -15.84
C ARG A 111 19.53 13.36 -15.10
N ALA A 112 20.74 13.94 -15.07
CA ALA A 112 21.88 13.30 -14.43
C ALA A 112 21.72 13.27 -12.90
N ALA A 113 21.22 14.36 -12.32
CA ALA A 113 20.89 14.42 -10.91
C ALA A 113 19.69 13.53 -10.56
N PHE A 114 18.68 13.47 -11.42
CA PHE A 114 17.50 12.60 -11.26
C PHE A 114 17.88 11.10 -11.26
N ALA A 115 18.84 10.70 -12.09
CA ALA A 115 19.37 9.34 -12.13
C ALA A 115 20.16 8.95 -10.87
N ASP A 116 20.89 9.90 -10.26
CA ASP A 116 21.66 9.67 -9.03
C ASP A 116 20.83 9.86 -7.76
N PHE A 117 19.57 10.31 -7.89
CA PHE A 117 18.81 10.87 -6.77
C PHE A 117 18.59 9.89 -5.61
N LEU A 118 18.22 8.63 -5.86
CA LEU A 118 18.11 7.60 -4.81
C LEU A 118 19.44 7.28 -4.11
N ASN A 119 20.58 7.59 -4.73
CA ASN A 119 21.91 7.22 -4.25
C ASN A 119 22.62 8.33 -3.47
N ASN A 120 21.94 9.45 -3.19
CA ASN A 120 22.51 10.58 -2.48
C ASN A 120 21.53 11.22 -1.47
N ASP A 121 22.02 12.13 -0.63
CA ASP A 121 21.23 12.79 0.43
C ASP A 121 20.72 14.19 0.02
N THR A 122 20.82 14.56 -1.26
CA THR A 122 20.39 15.90 -1.69
C THR A 122 18.87 15.97 -1.83
N PRO A 123 18.25 17.13 -1.52
CA PRO A 123 16.83 17.36 -1.79
C PRO A 123 16.58 17.52 -3.30
N ALA A 124 15.38 17.18 -3.76
CA ALA A 124 15.02 17.26 -5.18
C ALA A 124 15.07 18.70 -5.73
N SER A 125 14.93 19.71 -4.88
CA SER A 125 15.06 21.14 -5.24
C SER A 125 16.40 21.51 -5.89
N GLU A 126 17.46 20.72 -5.68
CA GLU A 126 18.77 20.95 -6.33
C GLU A 126 18.80 20.46 -7.80
N MET A 127 17.82 19.68 -8.23
CA MET A 127 17.67 19.19 -9.61
C MET A 127 16.51 19.81 -10.38
N VAL A 128 15.62 20.59 -9.73
CA VAL A 128 14.50 21.26 -10.40
C VAL A 128 15.02 22.34 -11.37
N GLU A 129 14.58 22.28 -12.62
CA GLU A 129 14.87 23.26 -13.67
C GLU A 129 13.70 24.20 -13.95
N GLY A 130 12.47 23.77 -13.65
CA GLY A 130 11.27 24.60 -13.72
C GLY A 130 9.98 23.79 -13.56
N ALA A 131 8.85 24.47 -13.38
CA ALA A 131 7.55 23.82 -13.35
C ALA A 131 6.46 24.63 -14.09
N GLY A 132 5.40 23.96 -14.52
CA GLY A 132 4.28 24.57 -15.22
C GLY A 132 3.10 23.61 -15.39
N HIS A 133 2.29 23.85 -16.41
CA HIS A 133 1.18 22.97 -16.81
C HIS A 133 1.38 22.41 -18.22
N LEU A 134 0.71 21.30 -18.56
CA LEU A 134 0.87 20.64 -19.87
C LEU A 134 0.16 21.30 -21.05
N PHE A 135 -0.86 22.12 -20.82
CA PHE A 135 -1.60 22.77 -21.91
C PHE A 135 -1.98 24.22 -21.58
N ASN A 136 -2.44 24.96 -22.58
CA ASN A 136 -2.97 26.32 -22.38
C ASN A 136 -4.18 26.61 -23.28
N THR A 137 -4.60 25.65 -24.09
CA THR A 137 -5.79 25.73 -24.93
C THR A 137 -6.64 24.49 -24.68
N VAL A 138 -7.95 24.66 -24.55
CA VAL A 138 -8.90 23.56 -24.34
C VAL A 138 -10.11 23.68 -25.27
N TYR A 139 -10.46 22.58 -25.91
CA TYR A 139 -11.69 22.42 -26.69
C TYR A 139 -12.75 21.69 -25.85
N ASN A 140 -13.99 22.15 -25.92
CA ASN A 140 -15.12 21.50 -25.24
C ASN A 140 -15.82 20.44 -26.10
N VAL A 141 -16.83 19.80 -25.53
CA VAL A 141 -17.65 18.73 -26.14
C VAL A 141 -18.38 19.14 -27.44
N PHE A 142 -18.49 20.44 -27.75
CA PHE A 142 -19.01 20.93 -29.04
C PHE A 142 -17.91 21.14 -30.09
N GLY A 143 -16.67 20.83 -29.74
CA GLY A 143 -15.50 21.03 -30.58
C GLY A 143 -15.09 22.49 -30.72
N GLU A 144 -15.50 23.37 -29.81
CA GLU A 144 -15.12 24.79 -29.81
C GLU A 144 -14.04 25.07 -28.77
N VAL A 145 -13.13 26.01 -29.07
CA VAL A 145 -12.16 26.51 -28.08
C VAL A 145 -12.93 27.23 -26.98
N VAL A 146 -12.67 26.90 -25.72
CA VAL A 146 -13.35 27.55 -24.59
C VAL A 146 -12.82 28.97 -24.41
N ASP A 147 -13.70 29.97 -24.47
CA ASP A 147 -13.31 31.39 -24.44
C ASP A 147 -14.06 32.26 -23.40
N GLY A 148 -14.89 31.63 -22.57
CA GLY A 148 -15.54 32.27 -21.43
C GLY A 148 -16.77 31.50 -20.94
N LYS A 149 -17.59 32.13 -20.10
CA LYS A 149 -18.85 31.56 -19.61
C LYS A 149 -20.01 32.54 -19.80
N ASN A 150 -21.11 32.08 -20.40
CA ASN A 150 -22.35 32.87 -20.52
C ASN A 150 -23.61 32.03 -20.77
N ASP A 151 -24.77 32.67 -20.57
CA ASP A 151 -26.12 32.06 -20.70
C ASP A 151 -26.67 32.00 -22.15
N ASP A 152 -25.96 32.45 -23.18
CA ASP A 152 -26.45 32.35 -24.57
C ASP A 152 -26.26 30.91 -25.06
N PRO A 153 -27.33 30.14 -25.32
CA PRO A 153 -27.20 28.74 -25.74
C PRO A 153 -26.63 28.58 -27.16
N ASN A 154 -26.56 29.66 -27.94
CA ASN A 154 -25.95 29.62 -29.28
C ASN A 154 -24.44 29.91 -29.26
N ASP A 155 -23.91 30.33 -28.11
CA ASP A 155 -22.50 30.64 -27.93
C ASP A 155 -21.78 29.43 -27.31
N LEU A 156 -21.46 28.45 -28.17
CA LEU A 156 -20.95 27.15 -27.76
C LEU A 156 -19.50 27.19 -27.27
N SER A 157 -18.70 28.19 -27.67
CA SER A 157 -17.36 28.41 -27.11
C SER A 157 -17.40 28.81 -25.63
N ALA A 158 -18.54 29.29 -25.14
CA ALA A 158 -18.70 29.74 -23.77
C ALA A 158 -19.29 28.67 -22.84
N LYS A 159 -18.97 27.39 -23.07
CA LYS A 159 -19.57 26.21 -22.41
C LYS A 159 -18.51 25.19 -22.01
N TRP A 160 -18.82 24.41 -20.96
CA TRP A 160 -18.04 23.26 -20.50
C TRP A 160 -18.98 22.06 -20.25
N GLY A 161 -18.53 20.85 -20.60
CA GLY A 161 -19.36 19.65 -20.77
C GLY A 161 -20.22 19.31 -19.53
N ASN A 162 -19.59 19.31 -18.35
CA ASN A 162 -20.25 18.94 -17.12
C ASN A 162 -21.29 19.97 -16.63
N GLN A 163 -21.43 21.15 -17.29
CA GLN A 163 -22.39 22.22 -16.99
C GLN A 163 -23.31 22.60 -18.16
N VAL A 164 -23.43 21.77 -19.20
CA VAL A 164 -24.18 22.14 -20.40
C VAL A 164 -25.02 20.98 -20.92
N SER A 165 -26.20 21.28 -21.44
CA SER A 165 -27.03 20.33 -22.19
C SER A 165 -26.68 20.30 -23.69
N ALA A 166 -27.11 19.26 -24.39
CA ALA A 166 -26.95 19.11 -25.84
C ALA A 166 -27.47 20.29 -26.68
N ASP A 167 -28.46 21.04 -26.19
CA ASP A 167 -28.96 22.23 -26.88
C ASP A 167 -28.19 23.53 -26.57
N GLY A 168 -27.06 23.42 -25.86
CA GLY A 168 -26.19 24.52 -25.46
C GLY A 168 -26.64 25.28 -24.22
N THR A 169 -27.71 24.85 -23.54
CA THR A 169 -28.18 25.51 -22.31
C THR A 169 -27.19 25.29 -21.17
N LEU A 170 -26.67 26.39 -20.62
CA LEU A 170 -25.85 26.37 -19.42
C LEU A 170 -26.70 26.01 -18.19
N LEU A 171 -26.26 25.03 -17.43
CA LEU A 171 -26.86 24.56 -16.19
C LEU A 171 -25.99 25.05 -15.03
N GLU A 172 -26.51 26.02 -14.26
CA GLU A 172 -25.77 26.55 -13.12
C GLU A 172 -25.87 25.66 -11.89
N PHE A 173 -24.76 25.59 -11.15
CA PHE A 173 -24.73 24.96 -9.84
C PHE A 173 -25.61 25.69 -8.82
N ARG A 174 -25.95 24.99 -7.73
CA ARG A 174 -26.63 25.59 -6.57
C ARG A 174 -25.81 26.78 -6.05
N GLU A 175 -26.47 27.77 -5.44
CA GLU A 175 -25.85 29.02 -4.97
C GLU A 175 -24.60 28.79 -4.10
N GLU A 176 -24.58 27.73 -3.30
CA GLU A 176 -23.48 27.36 -2.39
C GLU A 176 -22.32 26.63 -3.08
N GLN A 177 -22.54 26.16 -4.30
CA GLN A 177 -21.62 25.38 -5.14
C GLN A 177 -21.14 26.18 -6.36
N GLN A 178 -21.47 27.47 -6.44
CA GLN A 178 -20.98 28.32 -7.51
C GLN A 178 -19.51 28.66 -7.29
N LEU A 179 -18.73 28.51 -8.36
CA LEU A 179 -17.30 28.79 -8.37
C LEU A 179 -17.01 30.25 -8.04
N THR A 180 -15.93 30.48 -7.30
CA THR A 180 -15.44 31.81 -6.91
C THR A 180 -14.04 32.09 -7.41
N GLN A 181 -13.27 31.07 -7.81
CA GLN A 181 -11.90 31.19 -8.31
C GLN A 181 -11.83 31.12 -9.83
N GLY A 182 -12.64 30.28 -10.49
CA GLY A 182 -12.63 30.08 -11.94
C GLY A 182 -13.99 30.31 -12.63
N ASP A 183 -13.98 30.32 -13.97
CA ASP A 183 -15.20 30.34 -14.79
C ASP A 183 -15.86 28.96 -14.83
N PHE A 184 -15.02 27.93 -15.01
CA PHE A 184 -15.36 26.51 -14.96
C PHE A 184 -14.39 25.77 -14.03
N PHE A 185 -14.59 24.47 -13.85
CA PHE A 185 -13.59 23.63 -13.21
C PHE A 185 -13.43 22.33 -13.99
N PHE A 186 -12.21 21.81 -14.00
CA PHE A 186 -11.95 20.44 -14.40
C PHE A 186 -12.27 19.52 -13.21
N HIS A 187 -13.13 18.54 -13.42
CA HIS A 187 -13.40 17.52 -12.41
C HIS A 187 -12.21 16.54 -12.27
N SER A 188 -12.34 15.50 -11.42
CA SER A 188 -11.26 14.52 -11.18
C SER A 188 -10.68 13.98 -12.48
N PHE A 189 -9.36 13.88 -12.56
CA PHE A 189 -8.63 13.21 -13.64
C PHE A 189 -7.85 11.99 -13.14
N CYS A 190 -8.33 11.32 -12.09
CA CYS A 190 -7.67 10.25 -11.31
C CYS A 190 -6.69 9.40 -12.14
N GLY A 191 -7.16 8.66 -13.14
CA GLY A 191 -6.31 7.81 -13.99
C GLY A 191 -5.78 8.41 -15.29
N ALA A 192 -5.24 9.63 -15.22
CA ALA A 192 -4.52 10.23 -16.33
C ALA A 192 -3.30 9.39 -16.79
N TRP A 193 -2.98 9.43 -18.09
CA TRP A 193 -1.97 8.57 -18.72
C TRP A 193 -1.19 9.26 -19.83
N TYR A 194 0.14 9.13 -19.80
CA TYR A 194 1.01 9.50 -20.92
C TYR A 194 1.18 8.32 -21.89
N GLU A 195 0.83 8.53 -23.17
CA GLU A 195 1.07 7.55 -24.23
C GLU A 195 2.06 8.13 -25.27
N PRO A 196 3.28 7.58 -25.37
CA PRO A 196 4.24 8.03 -26.37
C PRO A 196 3.85 7.60 -27.78
N ALA A 197 4.22 8.42 -28.76
CA ALA A 197 4.01 8.14 -30.17
C ALA A 197 4.63 6.78 -30.56
N ASN A 198 3.90 5.99 -31.35
CA ASN A 198 4.38 4.75 -31.96
C ASN A 198 4.94 3.72 -30.95
N LYS A 199 4.48 3.73 -29.70
CA LYS A 199 4.96 2.91 -28.56
C LYS A 199 5.15 1.42 -28.85
N TYR A 200 4.38 0.87 -29.80
CA TYR A 200 4.38 -0.56 -30.13
C TYR A 200 5.11 -0.88 -31.45
N GLY A 201 5.65 0.12 -32.13
CA GLY A 201 6.36 0.00 -33.41
C GLY A 201 5.93 1.10 -34.40
N ASP A 202 6.66 1.21 -35.52
CA ASP A 202 6.38 2.18 -36.58
C ASP A 202 4.88 2.14 -37.00
N GLY A 203 4.14 3.21 -36.76
CA GLY A 203 2.71 3.37 -37.08
C GLY A 203 1.73 2.66 -36.12
N ILE A 204 2.22 1.97 -35.09
CA ILE A 204 1.40 1.15 -34.19
C ILE A 204 1.17 1.86 -32.86
N GLY A 205 -0.11 2.06 -32.52
CA GLY A 205 -0.55 2.90 -31.40
C GLY A 205 -0.89 4.31 -31.87
N PHE A 206 -0.71 5.28 -30.97
CA PHE A 206 -0.90 6.70 -31.27
C PHE A 206 0.19 7.21 -32.22
N GLU A 207 -0.17 8.14 -33.10
CA GLU A 207 0.77 8.81 -34.02
C GLU A 207 1.57 9.90 -33.30
N ASP A 208 0.97 10.53 -32.29
CA ASP A 208 1.51 11.64 -31.52
C ASP A 208 1.79 11.25 -30.06
N ASP A 209 2.64 12.04 -29.39
CA ASP A 209 2.81 11.97 -27.94
C ASP A 209 1.60 12.63 -27.27
N VAL A 210 0.83 11.85 -26.51
CA VAL A 210 -0.43 12.30 -25.94
C VAL A 210 -0.53 12.11 -24.44
N TRP A 211 -1.34 12.95 -23.80
CA TRP A 211 -1.78 12.75 -22.42
C TRP A 211 -3.30 12.53 -22.40
N LEU A 212 -3.73 11.33 -22.03
CA LEU A 212 -5.13 10.94 -21.90
C LEU A 212 -5.60 11.19 -20.47
N MET A 213 -6.83 11.65 -20.32
CA MET A 213 -7.51 11.79 -19.03
C MET A 213 -9.03 11.77 -19.23
N GLY A 214 -9.79 11.48 -18.19
CA GLY A 214 -11.24 11.54 -18.22
C GLY A 214 -11.75 12.15 -16.92
N GLU A 215 -12.81 12.96 -17.01
CA GLU A 215 -13.58 13.27 -15.82
C GLU A 215 -14.30 11.99 -15.34
N GLU A 216 -14.22 11.69 -14.05
CA GLU A 216 -14.36 10.32 -13.55
C GLU A 216 -15.77 9.92 -13.09
N TRP A 217 -16.33 10.63 -12.10
CA TRP A 217 -17.56 10.21 -11.40
C TRP A 217 -18.66 11.28 -11.40
N ASN A 218 -19.88 10.85 -11.06
CA ASN A 218 -21.09 11.64 -11.22
C ASN A 218 -21.18 12.82 -10.22
N ILE A 219 -20.98 14.04 -10.71
CA ILE A 219 -21.06 15.27 -9.89
C ILE A 219 -22.51 15.76 -9.65
N GLY A 220 -23.50 15.07 -10.21
CA GLY A 220 -24.93 15.42 -10.12
C GLY A 220 -25.43 15.55 -8.70
N ASN A 221 -25.02 14.61 -7.85
CA ASN A 221 -25.43 14.53 -6.47
C ASN A 221 -24.76 15.63 -5.63
N GLY A 222 -25.47 16.76 -5.48
CA GLY A 222 -25.06 17.84 -4.60
C GLY A 222 -24.56 19.10 -5.31
N MET A 223 -24.12 19.06 -6.57
CA MET A 223 -23.77 20.30 -7.29
C MET A 223 -24.99 21.02 -7.88
N TYR A 224 -26.02 20.26 -8.29
CA TYR A 224 -27.19 20.79 -9.02
C TYR A 224 -28.47 20.91 -8.17
N PRO A 225 -29.36 21.88 -8.48
CA PRO A 225 -30.64 22.03 -7.80
C PRO A 225 -31.63 20.91 -8.17
N ASP A 226 -32.49 20.53 -7.23
CA ASP A 226 -33.61 19.63 -7.49
C ASP A 226 -34.60 20.25 -8.52
N PRO A 227 -34.86 19.62 -9.67
CA PRO A 227 -35.78 20.12 -10.70
C PRO A 227 -37.24 20.20 -10.22
N ASP A 228 -37.62 19.49 -9.14
CA ASP A 228 -38.96 19.53 -8.53
C ASP A 228 -39.11 20.62 -7.44
N GLY A 229 -38.04 21.35 -7.11
CA GLY A 229 -38.11 22.66 -6.44
C GLY A 229 -38.26 22.68 -4.92
N GLU A 230 -37.70 21.69 -4.19
CA GLU A 230 -37.35 21.90 -2.78
C GLU A 230 -35.88 22.38 -2.68
N ASP A 231 -35.55 23.25 -1.71
CA ASP A 231 -34.21 23.82 -1.48
C ASP A 231 -33.17 22.75 -1.00
N GLY A 232 -33.24 21.52 -1.48
CA GLY A 232 -32.38 20.38 -1.11
C GLY A 232 -31.53 19.89 -2.29
N PRO A 233 -30.46 19.11 -2.02
CA PRO A 233 -29.74 18.39 -3.08
C PRO A 233 -30.67 17.35 -3.72
N LEU A 234 -30.45 17.10 -5.01
CA LEU A 234 -31.01 15.93 -5.70
C LEU A 234 -30.73 14.65 -4.92
N THR A 235 -31.70 13.73 -4.90
CA THR A 235 -31.50 12.36 -4.43
C THR A 235 -31.70 11.42 -5.63
N GLY A 236 -30.69 11.27 -6.48
CA GLY A 236 -30.71 10.39 -7.65
C GLY A 236 -29.75 10.82 -8.76
N ASN A 237 -29.19 9.83 -9.48
CA ASN A 237 -28.19 10.00 -10.54
C ASN A 237 -28.81 10.62 -11.82
N ASP A 238 -30.13 10.56 -11.94
CA ASP A 238 -30.92 10.89 -13.13
C ASP A 238 -30.69 12.32 -13.66
N PHE A 239 -30.56 13.35 -12.81
CA PHE A 239 -30.47 14.73 -13.32
C PHE A 239 -29.22 14.95 -14.18
N PHE A 240 -28.06 14.53 -13.70
CA PHE A 240 -26.81 14.77 -14.41
C PHE A 240 -26.80 14.01 -15.74
N VAL A 241 -27.24 12.76 -15.70
CA VAL A 241 -27.35 11.88 -16.85
C VAL A 241 -28.38 12.40 -17.87
N ASP A 242 -29.55 12.86 -17.43
CA ASP A 242 -30.64 13.29 -18.31
C ASP A 242 -30.45 14.69 -18.90
N ASN A 243 -29.68 15.57 -18.25
CA ASN A 243 -29.67 17.01 -18.56
C ASN A 243 -28.31 17.54 -19.04
N THR A 244 -27.21 16.84 -18.78
CA THR A 244 -25.87 17.31 -19.16
C THR A 244 -25.28 16.48 -20.30
N MET A 245 -24.24 17.02 -20.94
CA MET A 245 -23.38 16.31 -21.88
C MET A 245 -22.52 15.22 -21.20
N GLY A 246 -22.60 15.07 -19.87
CA GLY A 246 -21.80 14.12 -19.12
C GLY A 246 -20.41 14.65 -18.77
N LEU A 247 -19.49 13.71 -18.62
CA LEU A 247 -18.11 13.94 -18.20
C LEU A 247 -17.17 13.93 -19.40
N ALA A 248 -16.17 14.80 -19.38
CA ALA A 248 -15.25 14.96 -20.50
C ALA A 248 -14.18 13.87 -20.53
N SER A 249 -14.23 12.98 -21.51
CA SER A 249 -13.07 12.23 -21.98
C SER A 249 -12.15 13.16 -22.77
N MET A 250 -10.85 13.23 -22.44
CA MET A 250 -9.92 14.23 -22.96
C MET A 250 -8.57 13.64 -23.39
N VAL A 251 -7.96 14.31 -24.37
CA VAL A 251 -6.61 14.03 -24.87
C VAL A 251 -5.85 15.33 -25.07
N VAL A 252 -4.60 15.40 -24.64
CA VAL A 252 -3.70 16.53 -24.87
C VAL A 252 -2.74 16.19 -25.99
N ASP A 253 -2.70 17.05 -26.99
CA ASP A 253 -1.59 17.18 -27.93
C ASP A 253 -0.43 17.87 -27.21
N LEU A 254 0.58 17.10 -26.82
CA LEU A 254 1.69 17.61 -26.03
C LEU A 254 2.62 18.52 -26.84
N GLU A 255 2.70 18.35 -28.17
CA GLU A 255 3.51 19.24 -29.03
C GLU A 255 2.89 20.64 -29.10
N ASN A 256 1.56 20.71 -29.20
CA ASN A 256 0.83 21.96 -29.38
C ASN A 256 0.20 22.52 -28.10
N GLU A 257 0.46 21.91 -26.93
CA GLU A 257 -0.06 22.34 -25.62
C GLU A 257 -1.60 22.54 -25.64
N THR A 258 -2.32 21.62 -26.31
CA THR A 258 -3.76 21.75 -26.59
C THR A 258 -4.53 20.51 -26.14
N ALA A 259 -5.51 20.71 -25.27
CA ALA A 259 -6.43 19.66 -24.82
C ALA A 259 -7.71 19.63 -25.66
N TYR A 260 -8.14 18.44 -26.05
CA TYR A 260 -9.38 18.19 -26.78
C TYR A 260 -10.28 17.23 -26.01
N THR A 261 -11.57 17.51 -25.93
CA THR A 261 -12.53 16.44 -25.61
C THR A 261 -12.61 15.45 -26.76
N ALA A 262 -12.69 14.15 -26.45
CA ALA A 262 -12.84 13.05 -27.39
C ALA A 262 -14.10 12.22 -27.06
N PRO A 263 -15.32 12.71 -27.39
CA PRO A 263 -16.58 12.05 -27.01
C PRO A 263 -16.77 10.66 -27.65
N ALA A 264 -16.02 10.33 -28.69
CA ALA A 264 -16.00 8.98 -29.27
C ALA A 264 -15.55 7.91 -28.25
N LEU A 265 -14.77 8.30 -27.23
CA LEU A 265 -14.39 7.43 -26.11
C LEU A 265 -15.54 7.17 -25.14
N GLY A 266 -16.66 7.89 -25.25
CA GLY A 266 -17.78 7.87 -24.31
C GLY A 266 -17.85 9.11 -23.43
N GLN A 267 -19.00 9.31 -22.80
CA GLN A 267 -19.32 10.46 -21.93
C GLN A 267 -19.70 10.02 -20.50
N ALA A 268 -19.58 8.73 -20.20
CA ALA A 268 -19.97 8.14 -18.93
C ALA A 268 -18.97 8.40 -17.78
N GLY A 269 -17.77 8.89 -18.10
CA GLY A 269 -16.70 9.09 -17.15
C GLY A 269 -15.86 7.85 -16.88
N TYR A 270 -14.56 8.10 -16.70
CA TYR A 270 -13.54 7.06 -16.67
C TYR A 270 -12.57 7.32 -15.54
N GLU A 271 -12.21 6.24 -14.86
CA GLU A 271 -11.04 6.22 -14.01
C GLU A 271 -9.81 6.35 -14.89
N LYS A 272 -9.65 5.42 -15.84
CA LYS A 272 -8.45 5.34 -16.66
C LYS A 272 -8.75 4.95 -18.09
N LEU A 273 -8.15 5.72 -19.00
CA LEU A 273 -8.12 5.43 -20.43
C LEU A 273 -6.70 4.98 -20.79
N LEU A 274 -6.49 3.67 -20.86
CA LEU A 274 -5.16 3.07 -21.03
C LEU A 274 -4.99 2.41 -22.40
N PRO A 275 -4.23 3.02 -23.34
CA PRO A 275 -3.93 2.41 -24.62
C PRO A 275 -3.15 1.11 -24.46
N MET A 276 -3.52 0.10 -25.25
CA MET A 276 -2.82 -1.17 -25.36
C MET A 276 -2.39 -1.43 -26.80
N ASN A 277 -1.54 -2.44 -26.99
CA ASN A 277 -1.07 -2.82 -28.31
C ASN A 277 -2.22 -3.26 -29.23
N PRO A 278 -2.52 -2.54 -30.33
CA PRO A 278 -3.54 -2.97 -31.28
C PRO A 278 -3.03 -4.05 -32.25
N GLY A 279 -1.71 -4.20 -32.39
CA GLY A 279 -1.08 -5.03 -33.42
C GLY A 279 -1.42 -4.59 -34.86
N SER A 280 -1.92 -3.37 -35.03
CA SER A 280 -2.39 -2.79 -36.29
C SER A 280 -1.96 -1.32 -36.42
N GLU A 281 -1.65 -0.90 -37.64
CA GLU A 281 -1.38 0.51 -37.98
C GLU A 281 -2.68 1.31 -38.15
N ASP A 282 -3.80 0.62 -38.40
CA ASP A 282 -5.08 1.24 -38.77
C ASP A 282 -6.00 1.52 -37.56
N TYR A 283 -5.67 0.98 -36.38
CA TYR A 283 -6.53 1.06 -35.19
C TYR A 283 -5.76 1.37 -33.92
N VAL A 284 -6.46 1.98 -32.96
CA VAL A 284 -6.08 2.05 -31.55
C VAL A 284 -7.04 1.19 -30.72
N VAL A 285 -6.51 0.61 -29.64
CA VAL A 285 -7.31 -0.12 -28.64
C VAL A 285 -7.00 0.52 -27.29
N ILE A 286 -8.04 0.93 -26.57
CA ILE A 286 -7.92 1.62 -25.27
C ILE A 286 -8.77 0.87 -24.26
N VAL A 287 -8.16 0.43 -23.17
CA VAL A 287 -8.90 -0.08 -22.01
C VAL A 287 -9.60 1.10 -21.36
N ALA A 288 -10.92 1.03 -21.26
CA ALA A 288 -11.75 2.09 -20.68
C ALA A 288 -12.32 1.56 -19.35
N ALA A 289 -11.59 1.85 -18.28
CA ALA A 289 -11.96 1.50 -16.90
C ALA A 289 -12.64 2.71 -16.26
N GLY A 290 -13.73 2.49 -15.53
CA GLY A 290 -14.37 3.56 -14.75
C GLY A 290 -15.88 3.49 -14.60
N TYR A 291 -16.40 4.56 -14.02
CA TYR A 291 -17.59 4.60 -13.18
C TYR A 291 -18.94 4.56 -13.89
N ASN A 292 -18.98 4.77 -15.21
CA ASN A 292 -20.21 4.78 -15.99
C ASN A 292 -21.32 5.71 -15.39
N LEU A 293 -20.94 6.90 -14.88
CA LEU A 293 -21.80 7.85 -14.15
C LEU A 293 -22.55 7.26 -12.94
N GLU A 294 -21.99 6.23 -12.31
CA GLU A 294 -22.65 5.44 -11.26
C GLU A 294 -23.95 4.77 -11.74
N VAL A 295 -24.10 4.57 -13.06
CA VAL A 295 -25.13 3.70 -13.63
C VAL A 295 -24.60 2.28 -13.62
N GLU A 296 -25.11 1.49 -12.69
CA GLU A 296 -24.66 0.14 -12.40
C GLU A 296 -25.74 -0.91 -12.65
N PRO A 297 -25.35 -2.15 -12.95
CA PRO A 297 -23.97 -2.63 -13.20
C PRO A 297 -23.47 -2.38 -14.65
N ALA A 298 -22.16 -2.49 -14.88
CA ALA A 298 -21.54 -2.32 -16.21
C ALA A 298 -20.45 -3.39 -16.47
N PRO A 299 -20.14 -3.74 -17.73
CA PRO A 299 -19.07 -4.69 -18.03
C PRO A 299 -17.71 -4.00 -18.07
N LEU A 300 -16.63 -4.77 -18.05
CA LEU A 300 -15.32 -4.24 -18.45
C LEU A 300 -15.36 -3.86 -19.94
N THR A 301 -14.82 -2.69 -20.28
CA THR A 301 -14.90 -2.16 -21.65
C THR A 301 -13.55 -1.88 -22.29
N VAL A 302 -13.52 -1.97 -23.62
CA VAL A 302 -12.43 -1.46 -24.46
C VAL A 302 -13.01 -0.60 -25.59
N TYR A 303 -12.34 0.50 -25.90
CA TYR A 303 -12.60 1.31 -27.08
C TYR A 303 -11.77 0.83 -28.25
N ILE A 304 -12.41 0.71 -29.42
CA ILE A 304 -11.75 0.45 -30.70
C ILE A 304 -11.93 1.66 -31.60
N GLY A 305 -10.82 2.33 -31.91
CA GLY A 305 -10.78 3.55 -32.71
C GLY A 305 -10.07 3.33 -34.04
N LYS A 306 -10.64 3.80 -35.14
CA LYS A 306 -10.03 3.71 -36.47
C LYS A 306 -9.25 4.97 -36.79
N LYS A 307 -7.98 4.80 -37.16
CA LYS A 307 -7.07 5.90 -37.50
C LYS A 307 -7.30 6.41 -38.92
N GLY A 308 -6.99 7.69 -39.14
CA GLY A 308 -6.98 8.31 -40.46
C GLY A 308 -8.35 8.58 -41.08
N VAL A 309 -9.42 8.53 -40.27
CA VAL A 309 -10.80 8.80 -40.71
C VAL A 309 -11.45 9.92 -39.89
N ASP A 310 -12.46 10.58 -40.46
CA ASP A 310 -13.32 11.54 -39.79
C ASP A 310 -14.45 10.85 -39.01
N ALA A 311 -15.32 11.63 -38.33
CA ALA A 311 -16.42 11.11 -37.53
C ALA A 311 -17.49 10.31 -38.31
N ASN A 312 -17.48 10.35 -39.65
CA ASN A 312 -18.36 9.52 -40.49
C ASN A 312 -17.67 8.23 -40.98
N GLY A 313 -16.41 8.00 -40.59
CA GLY A 313 -15.59 6.89 -41.08
C GLY A 313 -15.03 7.12 -42.49
N ASP A 314 -15.14 8.34 -43.02
CA ASP A 314 -14.54 8.71 -44.31
C ASP A 314 -13.07 9.10 -44.12
N PRO A 315 -12.16 8.84 -45.09
CA PRO A 315 -10.76 9.23 -44.96
C PRO A 315 -10.57 10.72 -44.70
N LEU A 316 -9.70 11.07 -43.75
CA LEU A 316 -9.37 12.47 -43.44
C LEU A 316 -8.94 13.23 -44.69
N THR A 317 -9.44 14.45 -44.82
CA THR A 317 -9.15 15.32 -45.96
C THR A 317 -7.97 16.25 -45.67
N GLU A 318 -7.25 16.68 -46.71
CA GLU A 318 -6.14 17.66 -46.57
C GLU A 318 -6.59 19.03 -46.01
N ASP A 319 -7.90 19.29 -45.96
CA ASP A 319 -8.51 20.50 -45.42
C ASP A 319 -9.24 20.30 -44.07
N ALA A 320 -9.04 19.16 -43.41
CA ALA A 320 -9.47 18.93 -42.04
C ALA A 320 -8.94 20.01 -41.09
N SER A 321 -9.70 20.31 -40.03
CA SER A 321 -9.26 21.24 -38.99
C SER A 321 -8.10 20.63 -38.19
N ALA A 322 -7.31 21.44 -37.49
CA ALA A 322 -6.22 20.92 -36.64
C ALA A 322 -6.74 19.90 -35.60
N ARG A 323 -7.90 20.20 -35.00
CA ARG A 323 -8.63 19.29 -34.10
C ARG A 323 -8.96 17.97 -34.79
N ASP A 324 -9.60 18.02 -35.97
CA ASP A 324 -10.04 16.79 -36.62
C ASP A 324 -8.86 15.98 -37.19
N SER A 325 -7.80 16.64 -37.64
CA SER A 325 -6.55 15.98 -38.03
C SER A 325 -5.95 15.23 -36.85
N PHE A 326 -5.71 15.90 -35.72
CA PHE A 326 -5.11 15.29 -34.53
C PHE A 326 -5.97 14.14 -33.98
N LEU A 327 -7.26 14.38 -33.76
CA LEU A 327 -8.16 13.35 -33.23
C LEU A 327 -8.31 12.18 -34.22
N GLY A 328 -8.44 12.44 -35.52
CA GLY A 328 -8.64 11.39 -36.52
C GLY A 328 -7.39 10.55 -36.78
N GLU A 329 -6.21 11.17 -36.82
CA GLU A 329 -4.93 10.44 -36.99
C GLU A 329 -4.64 9.52 -35.80
N ASN A 330 -5.08 9.90 -34.60
CA ASN A 330 -4.99 9.10 -33.38
C ASN A 330 -6.21 8.19 -33.11
N GLY A 331 -7.15 8.10 -34.06
CA GLY A 331 -8.28 7.18 -33.99
C GLY A 331 -9.35 7.54 -32.95
N LEU A 332 -9.51 8.82 -32.63
CA LEU A 332 -10.42 9.35 -31.62
C LEU A 332 -11.64 10.09 -32.20
N LEU A 333 -11.88 9.99 -33.51
CA LEU A 333 -13.09 10.51 -34.17
C LEU A 333 -14.10 9.42 -34.55
N TYR A 334 -13.65 8.20 -34.82
CA TYR A 334 -14.50 7.12 -35.29
C TYR A 334 -14.14 5.81 -34.61
N GLY A 335 -15.00 5.37 -33.71
CA GLY A 335 -14.80 4.16 -32.94
C GLY A 335 -16.00 3.85 -32.08
N GLN A 336 -15.87 2.80 -31.26
CA GLN A 336 -16.95 2.33 -30.42
C GLN A 336 -16.42 1.60 -29.18
N LEU A 337 -17.18 1.64 -28.09
CA LEU A 337 -16.93 0.85 -26.88
C LEU A 337 -17.49 -0.56 -27.04
N TYR A 338 -16.73 -1.54 -26.55
CA TYR A 338 -17.08 -2.94 -26.52
C TYR A 338 -17.06 -3.44 -25.09
N GLY A 339 -18.13 -4.10 -24.63
CA GLY A 339 -18.25 -4.66 -23.28
C GLY A 339 -18.01 -6.16 -23.27
N MET A 340 -17.31 -6.65 -22.24
CA MET A 340 -17.12 -8.09 -22.01
C MET A 340 -18.48 -8.80 -21.90
N SER A 341 -18.62 -9.93 -22.58
CA SER A 341 -19.85 -10.73 -22.69
C SER A 341 -19.55 -12.22 -22.67
N LEU A 342 -20.45 -13.00 -22.07
CA LEU A 342 -20.31 -14.45 -21.92
C LEU A 342 -21.52 -15.20 -22.49
N ASP A 343 -21.28 -16.42 -22.97
CA ASP A 343 -22.34 -17.33 -23.37
C ASP A 343 -22.89 -18.13 -22.18
N GLY A 344 -24.02 -18.81 -22.39
CA GLY A 344 -24.69 -19.56 -21.32
C GLY A 344 -23.89 -20.73 -20.76
N GLU A 345 -23.06 -21.40 -21.57
CA GLU A 345 -22.21 -22.50 -21.09
C GLU A 345 -21.11 -21.97 -20.16
N THR A 346 -20.56 -20.80 -20.48
CA THR A 346 -19.56 -20.13 -19.65
C THR A 346 -20.15 -19.67 -18.32
N PHE A 347 -21.31 -18.98 -18.33
CA PHE A 347 -21.99 -18.61 -17.08
C PHE A 347 -22.28 -19.81 -16.17
N GLU A 348 -22.78 -20.93 -16.71
CA GLU A 348 -23.03 -22.15 -15.94
C GLU A 348 -21.73 -22.69 -15.30
N ASN A 349 -20.61 -22.66 -16.03
CA ASN A 349 -19.31 -23.09 -15.51
C ASN A 349 -18.75 -22.17 -14.42
N LEU A 350 -19.08 -20.88 -14.46
CA LEU A 350 -18.71 -19.90 -13.42
C LEU A 350 -19.61 -20.00 -12.17
N GLY A 351 -20.67 -20.81 -12.22
CA GLY A 351 -21.63 -20.97 -11.13
C GLY A 351 -22.74 -19.91 -11.11
N ILE A 352 -22.97 -19.23 -12.24
CA ILE A 352 -24.01 -18.21 -12.41
C ILE A 352 -25.21 -18.86 -13.12
N GLU A 353 -26.27 -19.18 -12.36
CA GLU A 353 -27.46 -19.87 -12.87
C GLU A 353 -28.53 -18.93 -13.44
N ASP A 354 -28.65 -17.72 -12.87
CA ASP A 354 -29.62 -16.69 -13.25
C ASP A 354 -28.88 -15.54 -13.95
N VAL A 355 -28.83 -15.59 -15.28
CA VAL A 355 -28.20 -14.55 -16.13
C VAL A 355 -29.19 -13.41 -16.36
N ASP A 356 -28.77 -12.20 -15.98
CA ASP A 356 -29.59 -10.98 -15.96
C ASP A 356 -28.62 -9.77 -16.02
N ALA A 357 -28.83 -8.87 -16.98
CA ALA A 357 -27.93 -7.73 -17.18
C ALA A 357 -28.01 -6.68 -16.04
N ASP A 358 -29.08 -6.68 -15.25
CA ASP A 358 -29.26 -5.77 -14.11
C ASP A 358 -28.55 -6.24 -12.84
N VAL A 359 -27.82 -7.36 -12.90
CA VAL A 359 -27.15 -7.97 -11.75
C VAL A 359 -25.63 -7.94 -11.90
N LYS A 360 -24.93 -7.68 -10.78
CA LYS A 360 -23.45 -7.73 -10.65
C LYS A 360 -22.94 -9.19 -10.71
N MET A 361 -23.08 -9.82 -11.87
CA MET A 361 -22.65 -11.19 -12.13
C MET A 361 -21.12 -11.35 -12.00
N MET A 362 -20.35 -10.33 -12.41
CA MET A 362 -18.89 -10.34 -12.28
C MET A 362 -18.46 -10.38 -10.82
N ASP A 363 -19.11 -9.59 -9.95
CA ASP A 363 -18.83 -9.60 -8.51
C ASP A 363 -19.10 -10.97 -7.90
N ALA A 364 -20.24 -11.58 -8.25
CA ALA A 364 -20.61 -12.91 -7.79
C ALA A 364 -19.57 -13.97 -8.20
N TYR A 365 -19.00 -13.85 -9.40
CA TYR A 365 -17.87 -14.69 -9.86
C TYR A 365 -16.59 -14.40 -9.05
N ALA A 366 -16.22 -13.13 -8.93
CA ALA A 366 -14.99 -12.70 -8.28
C ALA A 366 -14.94 -13.09 -6.78
N GLN A 367 -16.09 -13.21 -6.12
CA GLN A 367 -16.23 -13.64 -4.72
C GLN A 367 -16.52 -15.15 -4.55
N ASN A 368 -16.58 -15.92 -5.64
CA ASN A 368 -16.85 -17.36 -5.56
C ASN A 368 -15.53 -18.16 -5.48
N PRO A 369 -15.16 -18.73 -4.32
CA PRO A 369 -13.91 -19.48 -4.16
C PRO A 369 -13.89 -20.80 -4.93
N ASP A 370 -15.05 -21.31 -5.36
CA ASP A 370 -15.17 -22.55 -6.13
C ASP A 370 -15.22 -22.32 -7.65
N ALA A 371 -15.31 -21.06 -8.11
CA ALA A 371 -15.34 -20.73 -9.53
C ALA A 371 -13.96 -20.98 -10.18
N PRO A 372 -13.92 -21.37 -11.47
CA PRO A 372 -12.65 -21.56 -12.16
C PRO A 372 -11.93 -20.24 -12.41
N ASP A 373 -10.59 -20.27 -12.37
CA ASP A 373 -9.78 -19.07 -12.58
C ASP A 373 -9.58 -18.72 -14.06
N THR A 374 -10.09 -19.54 -14.99
CA THR A 374 -9.97 -19.26 -16.43
C THR A 374 -11.26 -19.54 -17.17
N PHE A 375 -11.59 -18.67 -18.12
CA PHE A 375 -12.74 -18.82 -19.01
C PHE A 375 -12.54 -17.98 -20.27
N SER A 376 -13.30 -18.28 -21.33
CA SER A 376 -13.30 -17.49 -22.56
C SER A 376 -14.42 -16.47 -22.55
N ALA A 377 -14.17 -15.32 -23.15
CA ALA A 377 -15.12 -14.22 -23.28
C ALA A 377 -15.10 -13.65 -24.71
N ARG A 378 -16.08 -12.80 -24.98
CA ARG A 378 -16.06 -11.90 -26.13
C ARG A 378 -16.34 -10.49 -25.70
N TYR A 379 -15.89 -9.53 -26.49
CA TYR A 379 -16.24 -8.12 -26.33
C TYR A 379 -17.13 -7.73 -27.49
N TYR A 380 -18.33 -7.23 -27.20
CA TYR A 380 -19.32 -6.80 -28.20
C TYR A 380 -19.65 -5.32 -28.01
N PRO A 381 -19.92 -4.58 -29.11
CA PRO A 381 -20.33 -3.19 -29.03
C PRO A 381 -21.83 -3.06 -28.72
N THR A 382 -22.23 -1.92 -28.16
CA THR A 382 -23.64 -1.54 -28.04
C THR A 382 -24.18 -1.00 -29.37
N SER A 383 -25.45 -0.60 -29.42
CA SER A 383 -25.98 0.15 -30.57
C SER A 383 -25.52 1.61 -30.64
N TYR A 384 -24.92 2.17 -29.58
CA TYR A 384 -24.47 3.56 -29.57
C TYR A 384 -23.08 3.72 -30.19
N GLN A 385 -22.95 4.66 -31.12
CA GLN A 385 -21.71 5.12 -31.70
C GLN A 385 -21.80 6.64 -31.84
N TRP A 386 -20.79 7.35 -31.36
CA TRP A 386 -20.73 8.80 -31.50
C TRP A 386 -20.66 9.21 -32.99
N ASP A 387 -21.45 10.20 -33.39
CA ASP A 387 -21.65 10.57 -34.80
C ASP A 387 -21.18 12.00 -35.16
N GLY A 388 -20.47 12.67 -34.24
CA GLY A 388 -19.78 13.93 -34.51
C GLY A 388 -20.19 15.11 -33.62
N PHE A 389 -19.42 16.19 -33.67
CA PHE A 389 -19.65 17.40 -32.88
C PHE A 389 -20.95 18.16 -33.26
N ASP A 390 -21.50 17.91 -34.44
CA ASP A 390 -22.71 18.58 -34.95
C ASP A 390 -24.03 17.96 -34.43
N SER A 391 -23.93 16.83 -33.71
CA SER A 391 -25.04 16.05 -33.16
C SER A 391 -24.79 15.70 -31.69
N PRO A 392 -24.56 16.71 -30.82
CA PRO A 392 -24.30 16.45 -29.41
C PRO A 392 -25.49 15.73 -28.73
N GLU A 393 -25.19 14.76 -27.88
CA GLU A 393 -26.17 14.05 -27.05
C GLU A 393 -25.90 14.24 -25.56
N ASN A 394 -26.97 14.32 -24.77
CA ASN A 394 -26.84 14.22 -23.32
C ASN A 394 -26.36 12.81 -22.95
N ALA A 395 -25.69 12.66 -21.81
CA ALA A 395 -25.08 11.39 -21.41
C ALA A 395 -26.08 10.22 -21.32
N GLY A 396 -27.33 10.46 -20.91
CA GLY A 396 -28.36 9.42 -20.86
C GLY A 396 -28.80 8.87 -22.23
N ASP A 397 -28.50 9.59 -23.32
CA ASP A 397 -28.79 9.16 -24.68
C ASP A 397 -27.60 8.42 -25.34
N THR A 398 -26.52 8.15 -24.58
CA THR A 398 -25.31 7.47 -25.07
C THR A 398 -25.20 6.00 -24.64
N GLU A 399 -23.98 5.47 -24.52
CA GLU A 399 -23.67 4.11 -24.05
C GLU A 399 -24.15 3.80 -22.62
N VAL A 400 -24.32 4.83 -21.78
CA VAL A 400 -24.43 4.71 -20.32
C VAL A 400 -25.42 3.65 -19.85
N PHE A 401 -26.63 3.63 -20.43
CA PHE A 401 -27.69 2.68 -20.06
C PHE A 401 -27.73 1.40 -20.91
N LYS A 402 -26.96 1.34 -22.01
CA LYS A 402 -27.06 0.26 -22.99
C LYS A 402 -26.60 -1.09 -22.46
N TRP A 403 -25.74 -1.09 -21.46
CA TRP A 403 -25.23 -2.31 -20.82
C TRP A 403 -26.31 -3.09 -20.04
N LEU A 404 -27.36 -2.40 -19.61
CA LEU A 404 -28.46 -2.94 -18.80
C LEU A 404 -29.63 -3.47 -19.65
N GLU A 405 -29.79 -2.97 -20.87
CA GLU A 405 -30.94 -3.27 -21.72
C GLU A 405 -30.96 -4.75 -22.16
N ASP A 406 -31.76 -5.62 -21.51
CA ASP A 406 -31.89 -7.05 -21.85
C ASP A 406 -33.31 -7.51 -22.27
N GLY A 407 -34.26 -6.59 -22.20
CA GLY A 407 -35.64 -6.70 -22.66
C GLY A 407 -36.57 -7.40 -21.66
N ASP A 408 -36.18 -7.59 -20.41
CA ASP A 408 -36.97 -8.31 -19.42
C ASP A 408 -38.06 -7.46 -18.74
N ASP A 409 -37.89 -6.14 -18.73
CA ASP A 409 -38.78 -5.16 -18.08
C ASP A 409 -39.61 -4.32 -19.08
N GLY A 410 -39.32 -4.45 -20.37
CA GLY A 410 -40.00 -3.81 -21.49
C GLY A 410 -39.20 -2.71 -22.20
N GLU A 411 -37.98 -2.46 -21.73
CA GLU A 411 -36.86 -1.80 -22.38
C GLU A 411 -36.37 -2.52 -23.67
N PRO A 412 -35.50 -1.90 -24.47
CA PRO A 412 -34.84 -2.57 -25.61
C PRO A 412 -33.97 -3.75 -25.15
N ASN A 413 -33.49 -4.55 -26.10
CA ASN A 413 -32.54 -5.61 -25.79
C ASN A 413 -31.28 -5.36 -26.63
N GLU A 414 -30.20 -5.00 -25.92
CA GLU A 414 -28.85 -4.73 -26.44
C GLU A 414 -27.92 -5.94 -26.27
N GLN A 415 -28.41 -7.04 -25.69
CA GLN A 415 -27.60 -8.22 -25.44
C GLN A 415 -27.19 -8.89 -26.76
N PRO A 416 -25.89 -9.21 -26.96
CA PRO A 416 -25.42 -9.71 -28.24
C PRO A 416 -26.14 -10.98 -28.70
N GLU A 417 -26.54 -10.99 -29.96
CA GLU A 417 -27.32 -12.08 -30.57
C GLU A 417 -28.67 -12.37 -29.85
N GLY A 418 -29.19 -11.41 -29.07
CA GLY A 418 -30.47 -11.49 -28.35
C GLY A 418 -30.38 -12.14 -26.98
N GLY A 419 -29.19 -12.25 -26.39
CA GLY A 419 -28.97 -12.80 -25.05
C GLY A 419 -28.84 -14.32 -25.02
N VAL A 420 -28.37 -14.84 -23.88
CA VAL A 420 -28.22 -16.26 -23.57
C VAL A 420 -29.54 -17.02 -23.76
N ALA A 421 -30.69 -16.40 -23.46
CA ALA A 421 -32.01 -16.98 -23.71
C ALA A 421 -32.30 -17.28 -25.20
N ALA A 422 -31.67 -16.52 -26.11
CA ALA A 422 -31.73 -16.74 -27.55
C ALA A 422 -30.59 -17.63 -28.09
N GLY A 423 -29.65 -18.04 -27.23
CA GLY A 423 -28.43 -18.76 -27.59
C GLY A 423 -27.27 -17.84 -27.97
N GLY A 424 -27.37 -16.55 -27.65
CA GLY A 424 -26.33 -15.53 -27.81
C GLY A 424 -25.50 -15.34 -26.55
N TYR A 425 -25.08 -14.08 -26.32
CA TYR A 425 -24.26 -13.65 -25.19
C TYR A 425 -25.00 -12.59 -24.38
N ASN A 426 -24.69 -12.48 -23.09
CA ASN A 426 -25.06 -11.33 -22.27
C ASN A 426 -23.79 -10.59 -21.84
N TYR A 427 -23.88 -9.28 -21.66
CA TYR A 427 -22.82 -8.51 -21.03
C TYR A 427 -22.54 -9.04 -19.62
N PHE A 428 -21.27 -9.17 -19.28
CA PHE A 428 -20.85 -9.68 -17.98
C PHE A 428 -20.69 -8.53 -17.01
N ASN A 429 -21.82 -8.00 -16.55
CA ASN A 429 -21.85 -6.78 -15.76
C ASN A 429 -21.39 -7.01 -14.32
N GLY A 430 -20.67 -6.04 -13.76
CA GLY A 430 -20.20 -5.96 -12.38
C GLY A 430 -20.39 -4.57 -11.80
N ASP A 431 -19.80 -4.33 -10.63
CA ASP A 431 -19.58 -2.96 -10.13
C ASP A 431 -18.85 -2.13 -11.19
N SER A 432 -19.34 -0.91 -11.45
CA SER A 432 -18.71 -0.06 -12.48
C SER A 432 -17.43 0.60 -11.95
N LYS A 433 -17.23 0.68 -10.63
CA LYS A 433 -16.00 1.19 -10.04
C LYS A 433 -14.87 0.19 -10.29
N THR A 434 -14.20 0.40 -11.41
CA THR A 434 -13.07 -0.40 -11.92
C THR A 434 -11.88 0.51 -12.04
N GLU A 435 -10.83 0.22 -11.27
CA GLU A 435 -9.71 1.17 -11.11
C GLU A 435 -8.67 1.06 -12.22
N HIS A 436 -7.47 1.56 -11.95
CA HIS A 436 -6.30 1.49 -12.79
C HIS A 436 -6.07 0.08 -13.38
N PRO A 437 -6.16 -0.07 -14.72
CA PRO A 437 -5.64 -1.24 -15.42
C PRO A 437 -4.13 -1.12 -15.62
N ALA A 438 -3.49 -2.24 -15.98
CA ALA A 438 -2.12 -2.28 -16.46
C ALA A 438 -1.98 -3.13 -17.73
N VAL A 439 -1.44 -2.53 -18.78
CA VAL A 439 -1.20 -3.22 -20.06
C VAL A 439 0.12 -3.97 -20.04
N ASP A 440 0.17 -5.11 -20.74
CA ASP A 440 1.43 -5.83 -20.91
C ASP A 440 2.44 -4.94 -21.67
N PRO A 441 3.61 -4.64 -21.08
CA PRO A 441 4.62 -3.84 -21.75
C PRO A 441 5.21 -4.56 -22.98
N ASP A 442 5.12 -5.89 -23.10
CA ASP A 442 5.62 -6.65 -24.24
C ASP A 442 4.79 -6.34 -25.52
N PRO A 443 5.40 -5.74 -26.56
CA PRO A 443 4.69 -5.34 -27.77
C PRO A 443 4.34 -6.52 -28.69
N THR A 444 4.57 -7.76 -28.26
CA THR A 444 4.12 -8.96 -28.98
C THR A 444 2.81 -9.53 -28.44
N ASN A 445 2.34 -9.02 -27.29
CA ASN A 445 1.12 -9.46 -26.63
C ASN A 445 -0.02 -8.45 -26.80
N TYR A 446 -1.25 -8.94 -26.61
CA TYR A 446 -2.51 -8.18 -26.74
C TYR A 446 -3.37 -8.38 -25.48
N ARG A 447 -2.82 -8.01 -24.32
CA ARG A 447 -3.44 -8.29 -23.03
C ARG A 447 -3.22 -7.19 -22.01
N TYR A 448 -4.07 -7.18 -21.00
CA TYR A 448 -4.02 -6.24 -19.88
C TYR A 448 -4.56 -6.90 -18.61
N ILE A 449 -4.33 -6.26 -17.47
CA ILE A 449 -4.85 -6.65 -16.17
C ILE A 449 -5.71 -5.51 -15.64
N GLN A 450 -6.82 -5.86 -14.99
CA GLN A 450 -7.81 -4.96 -14.44
C GLN A 450 -7.97 -5.21 -12.94
N ASN A 451 -7.83 -4.16 -12.14
CA ASN A 451 -8.28 -4.15 -10.75
C ASN A 451 -9.80 -3.94 -10.69
N LEU A 452 -10.48 -4.71 -9.84
CA LEU A 452 -11.88 -4.52 -9.49
C LEU A 452 -11.93 -3.98 -8.06
N THR A 453 -12.25 -2.69 -7.84
CA THR A 453 -12.29 -2.09 -6.48
C THR A 453 -13.23 -2.89 -5.59
N VAL A 454 -14.42 -3.11 -6.15
CA VAL A 454 -15.47 -3.95 -5.61
C VAL A 454 -15.66 -5.09 -6.62
N PRO A 455 -15.51 -6.36 -6.22
CA PRO A 455 -15.37 -6.87 -4.85
C PRO A 455 -13.91 -7.10 -4.38
N SER A 456 -12.95 -6.31 -4.85
CA SER A 456 -11.51 -6.40 -4.52
C SER A 456 -10.85 -7.66 -5.08
N ALA A 457 -10.89 -7.77 -6.40
CA ALA A 457 -10.33 -8.87 -7.17
C ALA A 457 -9.48 -8.34 -8.34
N GLN A 458 -8.74 -9.22 -9.01
CA GLN A 458 -7.90 -8.86 -10.15
C GLN A 458 -8.07 -9.86 -11.29
N LEU A 459 -8.34 -9.34 -12.50
CA LEU A 459 -8.54 -10.14 -13.71
C LEU A 459 -7.49 -9.78 -14.77
N GLY A 460 -6.87 -10.77 -15.39
CA GLY A 460 -6.09 -10.65 -16.62
C GLY A 460 -6.92 -11.00 -17.85
N ILE A 461 -6.84 -10.19 -18.90
CA ILE A 461 -7.61 -10.34 -20.14
C ILE A 461 -6.61 -10.41 -21.30
N GLU A 462 -6.66 -11.49 -22.09
CA GLU A 462 -5.86 -11.67 -23.30
C GLU A 462 -6.74 -11.80 -24.53
N PHE A 463 -6.61 -10.88 -25.50
CA PHE A 463 -7.30 -10.97 -26.77
C PHE A 463 -6.62 -11.99 -27.68
N THR A 464 -7.34 -13.05 -28.03
CA THR A 464 -6.77 -14.27 -28.61
C THR A 464 -6.62 -14.24 -30.13
N ASP A 465 -7.33 -13.33 -30.82
CA ASP A 465 -7.29 -13.18 -32.28
C ASP A 465 -7.39 -11.70 -32.73
N LEU A 466 -6.98 -10.76 -31.86
CA LEU A 466 -7.19 -9.31 -32.01
C LEU A 466 -6.87 -8.78 -33.42
N VAL A 467 -5.64 -9.02 -33.90
CA VAL A 467 -5.17 -8.48 -35.19
C VAL A 467 -6.03 -8.98 -36.35
N ASN A 468 -6.39 -10.26 -36.35
CA ASN A 468 -7.23 -10.82 -37.39
C ASN A 468 -8.68 -10.29 -37.30
N GLU A 469 -9.20 -10.11 -36.09
CA GLU A 469 -10.56 -9.61 -35.87
C GLU A 469 -10.70 -8.13 -36.26
N LEU A 470 -9.73 -7.27 -35.90
CA LEU A 470 -9.69 -5.87 -36.34
C LEU A 470 -9.69 -5.73 -37.87
N GLU A 471 -9.02 -6.64 -38.59
CA GLU A 471 -8.95 -6.62 -40.05
C GLU A 471 -10.15 -7.24 -40.75
N ASN A 472 -10.70 -8.34 -40.20
CA ASN A 472 -11.55 -9.25 -40.95
C ASN A 472 -12.92 -9.53 -40.31
N ASN A 473 -13.15 -9.14 -39.05
CA ASN A 473 -14.40 -9.37 -38.36
C ASN A 473 -15.39 -8.20 -38.54
N ASP A 474 -15.65 -7.77 -39.77
CA ASP A 474 -16.53 -6.63 -40.09
C ASP A 474 -17.62 -7.09 -41.08
N ALA A 475 -18.64 -7.78 -40.57
CA ALA A 475 -19.68 -8.37 -41.42
C ALA A 475 -20.67 -7.32 -41.95
N ASP A 476 -20.86 -6.21 -41.24
CA ASP A 476 -21.75 -5.13 -41.64
C ASP A 476 -21.08 -4.11 -42.58
N GLY A 477 -19.75 -4.09 -42.63
CA GLY A 477 -18.92 -3.26 -43.50
C GLY A 477 -18.75 -1.84 -42.99
N ASN A 478 -18.91 -1.60 -41.68
CA ASN A 478 -18.78 -0.28 -41.05
C ASN A 478 -17.32 0.09 -40.72
N GLY A 479 -16.38 -0.85 -40.89
CA GLY A 479 -14.96 -0.65 -40.67
C GLY A 479 -14.50 -0.76 -39.22
N LEU A 480 -15.31 -1.32 -38.33
CA LEU A 480 -15.03 -1.70 -36.94
C LEU A 480 -15.38 -3.20 -36.76
N PRO A 481 -14.77 -3.92 -35.81
CA PRO A 481 -15.06 -5.34 -35.61
C PRO A 481 -16.47 -5.58 -35.04
N ASP A 482 -17.13 -6.68 -35.38
CA ASP A 482 -18.41 -7.10 -34.79
C ASP A 482 -18.24 -7.59 -33.33
N TYR A 483 -17.08 -8.17 -33.02
CA TYR A 483 -16.65 -8.58 -31.68
C TYR A 483 -15.14 -8.81 -31.60
N LEU A 484 -14.61 -8.93 -30.38
CA LEU A 484 -13.25 -9.40 -30.10
C LEU A 484 -13.27 -10.63 -29.21
N SER A 485 -12.46 -11.64 -29.51
CA SER A 485 -12.34 -12.86 -28.71
C SER A 485 -11.26 -12.71 -27.64
N ALA A 486 -11.57 -13.09 -26.40
CA ALA A 486 -10.66 -13.00 -25.27
C ALA A 486 -10.67 -14.25 -24.40
N ASP A 487 -9.55 -14.50 -23.71
CA ASP A 487 -9.48 -15.40 -22.57
C ASP A 487 -9.24 -14.56 -21.30
N VAL A 488 -9.90 -14.92 -20.21
CA VAL A 488 -9.84 -14.24 -18.93
C VAL A 488 -9.19 -15.16 -17.90
N THR A 489 -8.31 -14.59 -17.09
CA THR A 489 -7.63 -15.24 -15.96
C THR A 489 -7.93 -14.46 -14.67
N ARG A 490 -8.53 -15.09 -13.66
CA ARG A 490 -8.63 -14.52 -12.32
C ARG A 490 -7.31 -14.73 -11.61
N ILE A 491 -6.59 -13.64 -11.36
CA ILE A 491 -5.26 -13.63 -10.73
C ILE A 491 -5.41 -13.68 -9.22
N LEU A 492 -6.37 -12.90 -8.70
CA LEU A 492 -6.74 -12.87 -7.29
C LEU A 492 -8.27 -12.76 -7.18
N ALA A 493 -8.89 -13.65 -6.42
CA ALA A 493 -10.29 -13.56 -6.02
C ALA A 493 -10.53 -12.60 -4.84
N GLY A 494 -11.74 -12.06 -4.74
CA GLY A 494 -12.17 -11.18 -3.65
C GLY A 494 -12.56 -11.95 -2.38
N VAL A 495 -11.70 -12.89 -1.93
CA VAL A 495 -12.00 -13.81 -0.82
C VAL A 495 -10.87 -13.83 0.22
N ASP A 496 -11.22 -13.99 1.50
CA ASP A 496 -10.23 -14.08 2.59
C ASP A 496 -9.31 -15.30 2.40
N GLY A 497 -8.00 -15.09 2.54
CA GLY A 497 -6.96 -16.09 2.36
C GLY A 497 -6.27 -16.06 0.99
N GLU A 498 -6.76 -15.24 0.06
CA GLU A 498 -6.26 -15.15 -1.31
C GLU A 498 -4.90 -14.46 -1.41
N LEU A 499 -4.56 -13.51 -0.53
CA LEU A 499 -3.29 -12.80 -0.58
C LEU A 499 -2.74 -12.50 0.82
N THR A 500 -1.50 -12.89 1.06
CA THR A 500 -0.70 -12.43 2.21
C THR A 500 0.57 -11.76 1.71
N LEU A 501 0.91 -10.61 2.30
CA LEU A 501 2.12 -9.87 1.96
C LEU A 501 3.28 -10.26 2.89
N GLU A 502 4.44 -10.54 2.30
CA GLU A 502 5.71 -10.59 3.00
C GLU A 502 6.09 -9.17 3.42
N THR A 503 6.45 -8.98 4.68
CA THR A 503 6.71 -7.65 5.26
C THR A 503 8.18 -7.38 5.55
N GLY A 504 9.06 -8.37 5.33
CA GLY A 504 10.50 -8.25 5.67
C GLY A 504 10.75 -7.90 7.14
N GLY A 505 9.85 -8.28 8.06
CA GLY A 505 9.95 -7.88 9.47
C GLY A 505 9.59 -6.41 9.76
N LYS A 506 9.16 -5.65 8.74
CA LYS A 506 8.65 -4.28 8.84
C LYS A 506 7.10 -4.28 8.78
N GLY A 507 6.49 -3.19 8.34
CA GLY A 507 5.06 -3.13 8.04
C GLY A 507 4.17 -3.25 9.28
N ALA A 508 4.64 -2.85 10.46
CA ALA A 508 3.81 -2.82 11.67
C ALA A 508 2.59 -1.92 11.46
N ALA A 509 1.38 -2.44 11.72
CA ALA A 509 0.16 -1.67 11.57
C ALA A 509 -0.10 -0.78 12.81
N HIS A 510 -0.92 0.26 12.64
CA HIS A 510 -1.24 1.17 13.74
C HIS A 510 -1.98 0.48 14.91
N ILE A 511 -1.91 1.07 16.10
CA ILE A 511 -2.67 0.57 17.26
C ILE A 511 -4.10 1.06 17.14
N GLY A 512 -5.07 0.16 17.25
CA GLY A 512 -6.50 0.47 17.12
C GLY A 512 -7.40 -0.62 17.67
N GLU A 513 -8.71 -0.52 17.42
CA GLU A 513 -9.70 -1.51 17.88
C GLU A 513 -9.38 -2.93 17.39
N GLU A 514 -9.06 -3.08 16.11
CA GLU A 514 -8.65 -4.34 15.47
C GLU A 514 -7.18 -4.71 15.70
N ASN A 515 -6.36 -3.84 16.30
CA ASN A 515 -4.95 -4.11 16.64
C ASN A 515 -4.55 -3.50 18.00
N PRO A 516 -5.20 -3.89 19.11
CA PRO A 516 -5.13 -3.16 20.37
C PRO A 516 -3.77 -3.27 21.09
N ASN A 517 -2.99 -4.30 20.76
CA ASN A 517 -1.66 -4.56 21.29
C ASN A 517 -0.54 -4.22 20.30
N GLY A 518 -0.87 -3.70 19.10
CA GLY A 518 0.11 -3.31 18.09
C GLY A 518 0.90 -4.47 17.48
N THR A 519 0.39 -5.71 17.52
CA THR A 519 1.12 -6.90 17.04
C THR A 519 0.81 -7.30 15.60
N LYS A 520 -0.23 -6.73 14.97
CA LYS A 520 -0.55 -6.99 13.56
C LYS A 520 0.37 -6.18 12.63
N THR A 521 0.53 -6.68 11.42
CA THR A 521 1.27 -6.03 10.33
C THR A 521 0.39 -5.90 9.09
N HIS A 522 0.86 -5.15 8.10
CA HIS A 522 0.22 -5.02 6.78
C HIS A 522 0.30 -6.31 5.93
N ALA A 523 0.79 -7.43 6.48
CA ALA A 523 0.72 -8.74 5.83
C ALA A 523 -0.72 -9.13 5.42
N THR A 524 -1.70 -8.64 6.18
CA THR A 524 -3.13 -8.75 5.88
C THR A 524 -3.77 -7.36 5.96
N HIS A 525 -4.98 -7.19 5.41
CA HIS A 525 -5.72 -5.93 5.60
C HIS A 525 -6.27 -5.89 7.02
N VAL A 526 -5.79 -4.94 7.84
CA VAL A 526 -5.96 -4.98 9.30
C VAL A 526 -7.37 -4.58 9.74
N GLU A 527 -7.97 -3.63 9.03
CA GLU A 527 -9.30 -3.09 9.35
C GLU A 527 -10.40 -4.12 9.13
N ILE A 528 -10.39 -4.81 7.98
CA ILE A 528 -11.36 -5.89 7.72
C ILE A 528 -10.92 -7.23 8.33
N GLY A 529 -9.63 -7.36 8.68
CA GLY A 529 -9.07 -8.56 9.30
C GLY A 529 -8.92 -9.75 8.34
N GLU A 530 -8.76 -9.50 7.04
CA GLU A 530 -8.75 -10.51 5.98
C GLU A 530 -7.40 -10.51 5.22
N ALA A 531 -6.98 -11.69 4.77
CA ALA A 531 -5.81 -11.91 3.94
C ALA A 531 -6.21 -11.85 2.46
N ARG A 532 -6.48 -10.65 1.95
CA ARG A 532 -6.72 -10.36 0.54
C ARG A 532 -6.39 -8.90 0.20
N MET A 533 -6.53 -8.54 -1.06
CA MET A 533 -6.61 -7.13 -1.47
C MET A 533 -7.94 -6.53 -1.00
N ASN A 534 -7.97 -5.22 -0.76
CA ASN A 534 -9.18 -4.48 -0.44
C ASN A 534 -9.15 -3.14 -1.16
N GLN A 535 -10.17 -2.88 -1.98
CA GLN A 535 -10.24 -1.71 -2.85
C GLN A 535 -8.90 -1.43 -3.57
N PRO A 536 -8.40 -2.41 -4.36
CA PRO A 536 -7.18 -2.21 -5.14
C PRO A 536 -7.41 -1.09 -6.15
N ASP A 537 -6.54 -0.09 -6.12
CA ASP A 537 -6.58 1.07 -6.99
C ASP A 537 -5.39 1.05 -7.96
N GLY A 538 -4.33 1.82 -7.70
CA GLY A 538 -3.16 1.92 -8.58
C GLY A 538 -2.57 0.59 -9.02
N LEU A 539 -2.33 0.46 -10.34
CA LEU A 539 -1.75 -0.74 -10.94
C LEU A 539 -0.72 -0.39 -12.02
N GLN A 540 0.46 -1.00 -11.92
CA GLN A 540 1.51 -0.89 -12.93
C GLN A 540 2.15 -2.26 -13.21
N TRP A 541 2.23 -2.65 -14.49
CA TRP A 541 2.99 -3.82 -14.91
C TRP A 541 4.41 -3.42 -15.29
N VAL A 542 5.39 -3.98 -14.59
CA VAL A 542 6.82 -3.87 -14.90
C VAL A 542 7.34 -5.20 -15.42
N LYS A 543 7.89 -5.18 -16.64
CA LYS A 543 8.63 -6.30 -17.21
C LYS A 543 10.12 -6.03 -17.09
N ALA A 544 10.75 -6.64 -16.11
CA ALA A 544 12.19 -6.57 -15.86
C ALA A 544 12.90 -7.78 -16.48
N ALA A 545 14.24 -7.76 -16.51
CA ALA A 545 15.05 -8.83 -17.09
C ALA A 545 14.91 -10.19 -16.39
N ASP A 546 14.50 -10.17 -15.12
CA ASP A 546 14.37 -11.32 -14.22
C ASP A 546 12.91 -11.74 -13.98
N GLY A 547 11.93 -10.98 -14.48
CA GLY A 547 10.52 -11.35 -14.37
C GLY A 547 9.52 -10.24 -14.66
N ASP A 548 8.25 -10.59 -14.50
CA ASP A 548 7.11 -9.70 -14.62
C ASP A 548 6.52 -9.46 -13.23
N TYR A 549 6.20 -8.20 -12.94
CA TYR A 549 5.81 -7.72 -11.61
C TYR A 549 4.67 -6.72 -11.74
N LEU A 550 3.66 -6.85 -10.87
CA LEU A 550 2.59 -5.86 -10.72
C LEU A 550 2.84 -5.06 -9.45
N ILE A 551 2.93 -3.75 -9.57
CA ILE A 551 2.91 -2.85 -8.41
C ILE A 551 1.46 -2.47 -8.20
N VAL A 552 0.96 -2.74 -6.99
CA VAL A 552 -0.43 -2.55 -6.61
C VAL A 552 -0.51 -1.60 -5.42
N ASP A 553 -1.44 -0.67 -5.54
CA ASP A 553 -1.78 0.32 -4.54
C ASP A 553 -3.23 0.12 -4.09
N GLU A 554 -3.54 0.44 -2.84
CA GLU A 554 -4.90 0.34 -2.30
C GLU A 554 -5.45 1.71 -1.91
N ASP A 555 -6.75 1.90 -2.18
CA ASP A 555 -7.59 3.00 -1.72
C ASP A 555 -8.76 2.45 -0.88
N SER A 556 -8.45 1.90 0.28
CA SER A 556 -9.48 1.25 1.10
C SER A 556 -10.10 2.14 2.16
N GLY A 557 -9.53 3.33 2.40
CA GLY A 557 -9.83 4.15 3.58
C GLY A 557 -9.28 3.57 4.89
N ASN A 558 -8.31 2.65 4.83
CA ASN A 558 -7.77 1.88 5.95
C ASN A 558 -7.22 2.77 7.07
N ASP A 559 -7.92 2.76 8.19
CA ASP A 559 -7.53 3.50 9.40
C ASP A 559 -6.14 3.11 9.95
N TYR A 560 -5.62 1.94 9.56
CA TYR A 560 -4.32 1.39 9.96
C TYR A 560 -3.18 1.69 8.98
N GLY A 561 -3.47 2.37 7.87
CA GLY A 561 -2.54 2.76 6.81
C GLY A 561 -2.78 1.99 5.51
N GLU A 562 -2.95 2.70 4.40
CA GLU A 562 -3.08 2.09 3.06
C GLU A 562 -1.82 1.32 2.68
N ARG A 563 -1.96 0.31 1.84
CA ARG A 563 -0.85 -0.57 1.44
C ARG A 563 -0.42 -0.27 0.00
N LYS A 564 0.90 -0.20 -0.19
CA LYS A 564 1.56 -0.33 -1.51
C LYS A 564 2.39 -1.61 -1.48
N TYR A 565 2.25 -2.46 -2.50
CA TYR A 565 2.92 -3.75 -2.57
C TYR A 565 3.22 -4.19 -4.00
N VAL A 566 4.01 -5.25 -4.15
CA VAL A 566 4.36 -5.83 -5.46
C VAL A 566 4.00 -7.32 -5.51
N LEU A 567 3.49 -7.75 -6.66
CA LEU A 567 3.08 -9.11 -6.98
C LEU A 567 3.93 -9.65 -8.14
N PRO A 568 4.84 -10.60 -7.91
CA PRO A 568 5.51 -11.30 -9.00
C PRO A 568 4.52 -12.21 -9.74
N ILE A 569 4.43 -12.07 -11.06
CA ILE A 569 3.53 -12.86 -11.91
C ILE A 569 4.29 -13.70 -12.94
N ASP A 570 3.67 -14.80 -13.37
CA ASP A 570 4.13 -15.62 -14.47
C ASP A 570 3.77 -14.94 -15.80
N SER A 571 4.79 -14.65 -16.62
CA SER A 571 4.59 -13.91 -17.86
C SER A 571 3.79 -14.68 -18.91
N GLU A 572 3.64 -16.01 -18.83
CA GLU A 572 2.84 -16.76 -19.81
C GLU A 572 1.37 -16.81 -19.40
N THR A 573 1.10 -16.94 -18.10
CA THR A 573 -0.25 -17.22 -17.57
C THR A 573 -0.91 -16.07 -16.81
N MET A 574 -0.18 -14.98 -16.52
CA MET A 574 -0.59 -13.86 -15.64
C MET A 574 -0.89 -14.23 -14.18
N GLN A 575 -0.86 -15.51 -13.82
CA GLN A 575 -1.01 -15.97 -12.43
C GLN A 575 0.16 -15.53 -11.55
N LEU A 576 -0.06 -15.46 -10.24
CA LEU A 576 1.04 -15.22 -9.30
C LEU A 576 2.13 -16.29 -9.45
N LYS A 577 3.41 -15.89 -9.39
CA LYS A 577 4.55 -16.84 -9.39
C LYS A 577 4.49 -17.78 -8.18
N GLU A 578 4.04 -17.27 -7.04
CA GLU A 578 3.76 -18.04 -5.83
C GLU A 578 2.35 -17.72 -5.36
N GLU A 579 1.50 -18.74 -5.29
CA GLU A 579 0.08 -18.63 -4.96
C GLU A 579 -0.10 -17.90 -3.61
N GLY A 580 -0.95 -16.88 -3.62
CA GLY A 580 -1.33 -16.08 -2.46
C GLY A 580 -0.23 -15.26 -1.80
N LYS A 581 0.84 -14.94 -2.53
CA LYS A 581 1.98 -14.18 -2.01
C LYS A 581 2.24 -12.87 -2.75
N GLY A 582 2.43 -11.80 -1.99
CA GLY A 582 2.95 -10.52 -2.44
C GLY A 582 4.01 -9.97 -1.49
N TYR A 583 4.54 -8.78 -1.77
CA TYR A 583 5.60 -8.15 -0.98
C TYR A 583 5.23 -6.71 -0.65
N PHE A 584 5.09 -6.41 0.64
CA PHE A 584 4.74 -5.08 1.15
C PHE A 584 5.87 -4.09 0.93
N LEU A 585 5.61 -2.97 0.24
CA LEU A 585 6.62 -1.94 -0.01
C LEU A 585 6.54 -0.79 1.00
N ALA A 586 5.34 -0.27 1.24
CA ALA A 586 5.12 0.88 2.14
C ALA A 586 3.65 0.97 2.59
N SER A 587 3.40 1.75 3.65
CA SER A 587 2.08 2.21 4.04
C SER A 587 1.98 3.73 4.21
N ALA A 588 0.77 4.28 4.12
CA ALA A 588 0.55 5.72 4.27
C ALA A 588 -0.78 6.02 5.00
N GLY A 589 -0.79 7.11 5.77
CA GLY A 589 -2.01 7.63 6.41
C GLY A 589 -2.66 6.71 7.43
N GLY A 590 -3.99 6.86 7.55
CA GLY A 590 -4.85 6.18 8.50
C GLY A 590 -5.24 7.10 9.66
N ALA A 591 -6.51 7.12 10.07
CA ALA A 591 -6.95 7.96 11.19
C ALA A 591 -6.28 7.57 12.52
N LEU A 592 -5.72 6.36 12.61
CA LEU A 592 -4.98 5.87 13.78
C LEU A 592 -3.46 6.04 13.67
N ASN A 593 -2.98 6.67 12.59
CA ASN A 593 -1.56 6.91 12.38
C ASN A 593 -0.97 7.74 13.54
N PRO A 594 0.09 7.27 14.20
CA PRO A 594 0.72 7.99 15.30
C PRO A 594 1.14 9.42 14.96
N ARG A 595 1.54 9.68 13.72
CA ARG A 595 1.91 11.02 13.24
C ARG A 595 0.68 11.93 13.14
N ALA A 596 -0.42 11.43 12.62
CA ALA A 596 -1.67 12.16 12.59
C ALA A 596 -2.21 12.46 14.00
N ILE A 597 -2.06 11.51 14.94
CA ILE A 597 -2.40 11.72 16.36
C ILE A 597 -1.51 12.77 17.01
N ALA A 598 -0.24 12.86 16.59
CA ALA A 598 0.70 13.87 17.04
C ALA A 598 0.51 15.24 16.36
N GLU A 599 -0.42 15.34 15.39
CA GLU A 599 -0.70 16.54 14.60
C GLU A 599 0.55 17.07 13.86
N VAL A 600 1.39 16.16 13.34
CA VAL A 600 2.61 16.49 12.59
C VAL A 600 2.49 16.14 11.11
N ALA A 601 3.16 16.93 10.27
CA ALA A 601 3.07 16.85 8.81
C ALA A 601 4.46 16.77 8.13
N ALA A 602 4.47 16.44 6.84
CA ALA A 602 5.68 16.47 6.02
C ALA A 602 6.16 17.91 5.77
N ILE A 603 5.24 18.82 5.44
CA ILE A 603 5.49 20.26 5.46
C ILE A 603 5.05 20.80 6.84
N PRO A 604 5.91 21.51 7.60
CA PRO A 604 5.53 22.04 8.90
C PRO A 604 4.26 22.89 8.87
N ASP A 605 3.45 22.79 9.93
CA ASP A 605 2.20 23.52 10.14
C ASP A 605 1.07 23.25 9.09
N THR A 606 1.15 22.20 8.25
CA THR A 606 0.10 21.87 7.27
C THR A 606 -0.90 20.80 7.73
N PHE A 607 -0.68 20.17 8.89
CA PHE A 607 -1.65 19.21 9.44
C PHE A 607 -3.04 19.82 9.60
N SER A 608 -4.08 19.05 9.22
CA SER A 608 -5.48 19.45 9.27
C SER A 608 -6.36 18.45 10.02
N SER A 609 -6.14 17.15 9.80
CA SER A 609 -6.99 16.09 10.32
C SER A 609 -6.31 14.72 10.23
N ALA A 610 -6.69 13.82 11.12
CA ALA A 610 -6.30 12.42 11.03
C ALA A 610 -7.28 11.68 10.10
N THR A 611 -6.78 11.15 8.99
CA THR A 611 -7.58 10.51 7.93
C THR A 611 -6.72 9.54 7.11
N SER A 612 -7.33 8.79 6.19
CA SER A 612 -6.63 7.87 5.30
C SER A 612 -5.68 8.62 4.35
N SER A 613 -4.85 7.85 3.66
CA SER A 613 -4.14 8.29 2.45
C SER A 613 -4.62 7.44 1.31
N GLU A 614 -4.06 7.68 0.15
CA GLU A 614 -4.24 6.81 -1.01
C GLU A 614 -2.91 6.77 -1.75
N PHE A 615 -2.48 5.57 -2.13
CA PHE A 615 -1.45 5.46 -3.14
C PHE A 615 -2.17 5.29 -4.48
N SER A 616 -1.84 6.11 -5.47
CA SER A 616 -2.66 6.17 -6.69
C SER A 616 -1.85 5.98 -7.97
N GLY A 617 -0.80 5.14 -7.90
CA GLY A 617 -0.09 4.68 -9.07
C GLY A 617 1.43 4.67 -8.96
N SER A 618 2.04 4.02 -9.95
CA SER A 618 3.49 3.95 -10.14
C SER A 618 3.86 4.06 -11.61
N TRP A 619 5.02 4.64 -11.93
CA TRP A 619 5.53 4.77 -13.30
C TRP A 619 7.01 4.40 -13.38
N ASN A 620 7.39 3.60 -14.38
CA ASN A 620 8.77 3.17 -14.57
C ASN A 620 9.57 4.19 -15.39
N VAL A 621 10.64 4.72 -14.80
CA VAL A 621 11.50 5.75 -15.39
C VAL A 621 12.90 5.24 -15.74
N THR A 622 13.16 3.94 -15.62
CA THR A 622 14.48 3.33 -15.86
C THR A 622 15.03 3.68 -17.23
N HIS A 623 14.22 3.62 -18.30
CA HIS A 623 14.65 4.00 -19.65
C HIS A 623 15.12 5.46 -19.76
N LEU A 624 14.66 6.34 -18.88
CA LEU A 624 15.08 7.74 -18.84
C LEU A 624 16.44 7.90 -18.14
N VAL A 625 16.82 7.00 -17.22
CA VAL A 625 18.01 7.15 -16.37
C VAL A 625 19.10 6.10 -16.61
N GLU A 626 18.80 5.06 -17.38
CA GLU A 626 19.74 3.97 -17.64
C GLU A 626 20.91 4.42 -18.53
N THR A 627 22.10 3.86 -18.27
CA THR A 627 23.31 4.20 -19.01
C THR A 627 23.83 3.03 -19.84
N LYS A 628 24.38 3.35 -21.01
CA LYS A 628 25.13 2.39 -21.82
C LYS A 628 26.44 1.99 -21.12
N GLU A 629 27.09 0.93 -21.61
CA GLU A 629 28.39 0.47 -21.09
C GLU A 629 29.49 1.56 -21.06
N ASP A 630 29.37 2.61 -21.89
CA ASP A 630 30.31 3.72 -21.94
C ASP A 630 29.99 4.88 -20.96
N GLY A 631 28.93 4.73 -20.16
CA GLY A 631 28.44 5.69 -19.17
C GLY A 631 27.60 6.83 -19.76
N SER A 632 27.23 6.77 -21.04
CA SER A 632 26.30 7.73 -21.64
C SER A 632 24.84 7.27 -21.50
N PHE A 633 23.93 8.21 -21.27
CA PHE A 633 22.49 7.91 -21.32
C PHE A 633 22.01 7.56 -22.73
N TYR A 634 20.88 6.85 -22.81
CA TYR A 634 20.14 6.68 -24.05
C TYR A 634 19.53 8.02 -24.51
N THR A 635 19.62 8.29 -25.81
CA THR A 635 19.05 9.50 -26.44
C THR A 635 17.54 9.38 -26.62
N GLN A 636 16.84 10.51 -26.83
CA GLN A 636 15.41 10.50 -27.18
C GLN A 636 15.09 9.58 -28.38
N GLU A 637 15.93 9.58 -29.42
CA GLU A 637 15.78 8.71 -30.60
C GLU A 637 15.92 7.22 -30.27
N GLU A 638 16.77 6.86 -29.31
CA GLU A 638 16.95 5.47 -28.86
C GLU A 638 15.82 4.99 -27.95
N ILE A 639 15.13 5.91 -27.27
CA ILE A 639 14.01 5.61 -26.35
C ILE A 639 12.67 5.52 -27.08
N ALA A 640 12.50 6.25 -28.18
CA ALA A 640 11.24 6.32 -28.93
C ALA A 640 10.73 4.95 -29.42
N GLY A 641 9.42 4.85 -29.64
CA GLY A 641 8.76 3.62 -30.07
C GLY A 641 8.95 2.47 -29.08
N THR A 642 9.52 1.35 -29.53
CA THR A 642 9.79 0.19 -28.66
C THR A 642 11.02 0.34 -27.77
N GLY A 643 11.86 1.37 -27.99
CA GLY A 643 13.14 1.55 -27.31
C GLY A 643 13.04 1.60 -25.79
N ALA A 644 12.08 2.35 -25.24
CA ALA A 644 11.84 2.45 -23.81
C ALA A 644 11.64 1.07 -23.16
N LYS A 645 10.79 0.23 -23.77
CA LYS A 645 10.46 -1.10 -23.27
C LYS A 645 11.62 -2.08 -23.43
N GLU A 646 12.37 -1.98 -24.53
CA GLU A 646 13.59 -2.77 -24.75
C GLU A 646 14.64 -2.49 -23.66
N ILE A 647 14.79 -1.22 -23.26
CA ILE A 647 15.70 -0.83 -22.18
C ILE A 647 15.17 -1.35 -20.83
N ILE A 648 13.92 -1.05 -20.46
CA ILE A 648 13.31 -1.49 -19.18
C ILE A 648 13.44 -3.01 -19.01
N SER A 649 13.06 -3.78 -20.03
CA SER A 649 13.10 -5.25 -19.99
C SER A 649 14.50 -5.87 -20.01
N SER A 650 15.54 -5.05 -20.20
CA SER A 650 16.94 -5.48 -20.13
C SER A 650 17.57 -5.30 -18.75
N VAL A 651 16.89 -4.61 -17.84
CA VAL A 651 17.35 -4.27 -16.48
C VAL A 651 16.59 -5.13 -15.46
N PRO A 652 17.26 -5.76 -14.47
CA PRO A 652 16.59 -6.52 -13.41
C PRO A 652 15.81 -5.61 -12.45
N LEU A 653 14.84 -6.16 -11.71
CA LEU A 653 13.91 -5.38 -10.86
C LEU A 653 14.62 -4.47 -9.84
N ASP A 654 15.67 -4.97 -9.18
CA ASP A 654 16.47 -4.28 -8.15
C ASP A 654 17.25 -3.06 -8.68
N GLU A 655 17.49 -3.02 -9.99
CA GLU A 655 18.12 -1.90 -10.69
C GLU A 655 17.09 -0.94 -11.34
N GLN A 656 15.78 -1.23 -11.26
CA GLN A 656 14.75 -0.35 -11.81
C GLN A 656 14.58 0.93 -10.97
N THR A 657 14.37 2.06 -11.64
CA THR A 657 13.97 3.32 -11.02
C THR A 657 12.51 3.61 -11.34
N LEU A 658 11.72 3.91 -10.31
CA LEU A 658 10.29 4.15 -10.38
C LEU A 658 9.96 5.52 -9.77
N ILE A 659 8.83 6.09 -10.18
CA ILE A 659 8.18 7.19 -9.47
C ILE A 659 6.77 6.76 -9.06
N GLY A 660 6.27 7.32 -7.97
CA GLY A 660 4.93 7.08 -7.47
C GLY A 660 4.37 8.32 -6.79
N VAL A 661 3.09 8.25 -6.47
CA VAL A 661 2.34 9.32 -5.84
C VAL A 661 1.58 8.80 -4.62
N VAL A 662 1.29 9.71 -3.69
CA VAL A 662 0.42 9.45 -2.55
C VAL A 662 -0.47 10.67 -2.32
N GLN A 663 -1.78 10.46 -2.32
CA GLN A 663 -2.76 11.44 -1.88
C GLN A 663 -2.81 11.48 -0.35
N HIS A 664 -2.85 12.68 0.23
CA HIS A 664 -2.81 12.84 1.67
C HIS A 664 -3.59 14.05 2.18
N LYS A 665 -4.92 13.91 2.22
CA LYS A 665 -5.87 14.92 2.73
C LYS A 665 -5.55 15.46 4.14
N GLY A 666 -4.88 14.64 4.94
CA GLY A 666 -4.48 15.00 6.31
C GLY A 666 -3.65 16.29 6.38
N GLU A 667 -2.95 16.65 5.31
CA GLU A 667 -2.06 17.81 5.23
C GLU A 667 -2.56 18.84 4.21
N GLN A 668 -3.54 19.69 4.57
CA GLN A 668 -4.11 20.72 3.68
C GLN A 668 -4.15 22.14 4.32
N SER A 669 -3.69 22.30 5.56
CA SER A 669 -3.66 23.59 6.27
C SER A 669 -2.44 24.43 5.88
N GLY A 670 -2.30 25.61 6.48
CA GLY A 670 -1.06 26.37 6.44
C GLY A 670 -0.74 26.84 5.03
N ILE A 671 0.47 26.51 4.53
CA ILE A 671 0.92 27.00 3.22
C ILE A 671 0.08 26.44 2.05
N ILE A 672 -0.55 25.28 2.22
CA ILE A 672 -1.40 24.64 1.20
C ILE A 672 -2.71 25.44 1.05
N GLU A 673 -3.41 25.70 2.15
CA GLU A 673 -4.60 26.57 2.18
C GLU A 673 -4.28 28.00 1.72
N GLU A 674 -3.17 28.59 2.19
CA GLU A 674 -2.75 29.95 1.81
C GLU A 674 -2.51 30.12 0.31
N ARG A 675 -2.09 29.05 -0.37
CA ARG A 675 -1.78 29.03 -1.80
C ARG A 675 -2.95 28.53 -2.67
N LEU A 676 -4.10 28.20 -2.08
CA LEU A 676 -5.22 27.57 -2.78
C LEU A 676 -4.77 26.30 -3.51
N ALA A 677 -4.00 25.45 -2.83
CA ALA A 677 -3.53 24.17 -3.35
C ALA A 677 -4.45 23.00 -2.98
N ASP A 678 -5.64 23.30 -2.46
CA ASP A 678 -6.81 22.49 -2.09
C ASP A 678 -6.62 21.23 -1.22
N GLN A 679 -5.71 20.33 -1.58
CA GLN A 679 -5.43 19.04 -0.93
C GLN A 679 -3.93 18.84 -0.65
N GLY A 680 -3.60 17.76 0.06
CA GLY A 680 -2.22 17.36 0.35
C GLY A 680 -1.80 16.10 -0.40
N GLY A 681 -0.49 15.88 -0.51
CA GLY A 681 0.07 14.69 -1.15
C GLY A 681 1.53 14.87 -1.54
N GLN A 682 2.14 13.83 -2.10
CA GLN A 682 3.55 13.82 -2.44
C GLN A 682 3.84 12.96 -3.68
N ILE A 683 4.74 13.45 -4.54
CA ILE A 683 5.39 12.67 -5.60
C ILE A 683 6.74 12.19 -5.07
N PHE A 684 7.10 10.94 -5.30
CA PHE A 684 8.34 10.34 -4.82
C PHE A 684 9.01 9.46 -5.88
N GLN A 685 10.33 9.32 -5.80
CA GLN A 685 11.11 8.31 -6.51
C GLN A 685 11.33 7.12 -5.58
N PHE A 686 11.28 5.90 -6.12
CA PHE A 686 11.55 4.68 -5.37
C PHE A 686 12.15 3.57 -6.24
N ASN A 687 12.66 2.53 -5.61
CA ASN A 687 13.09 1.28 -6.25
C ASN A 687 12.50 0.07 -5.52
N ILE A 688 12.61 -1.12 -6.11
CA ILE A 688 12.13 -2.38 -5.53
C ILE A 688 13.25 -3.39 -5.53
N ASP A 689 13.67 -3.86 -4.36
CA ASP A 689 14.64 -4.94 -4.17
C ASP A 689 14.05 -6.02 -3.27
N LEU A 690 13.58 -7.11 -3.88
CA LEU A 690 12.98 -8.24 -3.17
C LEU A 690 14.02 -9.13 -2.47
N GLU A 691 15.31 -8.98 -2.81
CA GLU A 691 16.44 -9.70 -2.22
C GLU A 691 17.14 -8.86 -1.13
N ALA A 692 16.74 -7.60 -0.90
CA ALA A 692 17.28 -6.73 0.14
C ALA A 692 17.33 -7.41 1.52
N GLN A 693 16.31 -8.24 1.81
CA GLN A 693 16.21 -9.00 3.05
C GLN A 693 17.09 -10.27 3.09
N GLU A 694 17.57 -10.75 1.94
CA GLU A 694 18.61 -11.79 1.86
C GLU A 694 20.01 -11.21 2.15
N GLU A 695 20.26 -9.95 1.80
CA GLU A 695 21.49 -9.23 2.16
C GLU A 695 21.51 -8.78 3.63
N GLU A 696 20.35 -8.50 4.24
CA GLU A 696 20.18 -8.33 5.69
C GLU A 696 20.17 -9.66 6.47
N GLY A 697 20.48 -10.79 5.82
CA GLY A 697 20.82 -12.06 6.48
C GLY A 697 22.07 -12.04 7.38
N GLU A 698 22.71 -10.87 7.54
CA GLU A 698 23.72 -10.56 8.57
C GLU A 698 23.22 -9.59 9.68
N GLY A 699 21.91 -9.30 9.78
CA GLY A 699 21.32 -8.39 10.79
C GLY A 699 20.13 -8.99 11.58
N ASP A 700 20.36 -9.25 12.87
CA ASP A 700 19.49 -9.83 13.91
C ASP A 700 17.96 -9.57 13.81
N THR A 701 17.20 -10.57 13.36
CA THR A 701 15.96 -10.97 14.05
C THR A 701 16.13 -12.43 14.50
N PRO A 702 16.20 -12.72 15.81
CA PRO A 702 16.65 -14.03 16.28
C PRO A 702 15.59 -15.11 16.03
N THR A 703 15.87 -15.96 15.04
CA THR A 703 15.15 -17.22 14.84
C THR A 703 15.40 -18.17 16.01
N GLY A 704 14.36 -18.91 16.43
CA GLY A 704 14.42 -19.83 17.58
C GLY A 704 15.63 -20.78 17.52
N GLY A 705 16.44 -20.77 18.57
CA GLY A 705 17.62 -21.64 18.71
C GLY A 705 18.97 -21.04 18.29
N GLN A 706 19.02 -19.78 17.82
CA GLN A 706 20.29 -19.08 17.64
C GLN A 706 20.87 -18.60 18.98
N PRO A 707 22.21 -18.60 19.14
CA PRO A 707 22.83 -18.05 20.34
C PRO A 707 22.73 -16.53 20.38
N ALA A 708 22.36 -15.97 21.53
CA ALA A 708 22.42 -14.54 21.81
C ALA A 708 23.80 -14.18 22.39
N PHE A 709 24.40 -13.09 21.92
CA PHE A 709 25.69 -12.60 22.40
C PHE A 709 25.59 -11.15 22.86
N GLY A 710 26.05 -10.87 24.06
CA GLY A 710 26.39 -9.52 24.51
C GLY A 710 27.82 -9.15 24.14
N SER A 711 28.39 -8.22 24.87
CA SER A 711 29.62 -7.50 24.58
C SER A 711 30.67 -7.67 25.69
N LEU A 712 31.70 -6.83 25.70
CA LEU A 712 32.66 -6.73 26.80
C LEU A 712 32.39 -5.50 27.69
N GLU A 713 31.20 -4.92 27.55
CA GLU A 713 30.66 -3.84 28.38
C GLU A 713 29.36 -4.36 29.01
N GLY A 714 28.81 -3.65 30.01
CA GLY A 714 27.56 -4.08 30.65
C GLY A 714 26.38 -4.06 29.67
N ASN A 715 25.62 -5.15 29.64
CA ASN A 715 24.51 -5.39 28.73
C ASN A 715 23.18 -5.61 29.46
N GLU A 716 22.08 -5.27 28.80
CA GLU A 716 20.73 -5.65 29.20
C GLU A 716 20.18 -6.56 28.10
N LEU A 717 19.90 -7.84 28.43
CA LEU A 717 19.44 -8.86 27.49
C LEU A 717 18.10 -9.42 27.97
N ASN A 718 17.04 -9.09 27.26
CA ASN A 718 15.66 -9.42 27.58
C ASN A 718 15.10 -10.43 26.58
N ALA A 719 14.58 -11.55 27.08
CA ALA A 719 13.85 -12.48 26.23
C ALA A 719 12.57 -11.85 25.65
N GLY A 720 12.27 -12.15 24.39
CA GLY A 720 11.21 -11.52 23.61
C GLY A 720 11.58 -10.14 23.03
N VAL A 721 12.76 -9.61 23.38
CA VAL A 721 13.31 -8.36 22.83
C VAL A 721 14.62 -8.65 22.09
N ASP A 722 15.62 -9.17 22.79
CA ASP A 722 16.97 -9.42 22.26
C ASP A 722 17.16 -10.85 21.74
N PHE A 723 16.33 -11.80 22.19
CA PHE A 723 16.31 -13.19 21.72
C PHE A 723 14.97 -13.86 22.02
N PHE A 724 14.65 -14.95 21.33
CA PHE A 724 13.32 -15.60 21.39
C PHE A 724 12.87 -16.05 22.80
N GLY A 725 13.80 -16.43 23.67
CA GLY A 725 13.52 -16.78 25.06
C GLY A 725 13.22 -18.25 25.32
N GLU A 726 13.22 -19.12 24.29
CA GLU A 726 12.98 -20.56 24.43
C GLU A 726 14.15 -21.37 23.84
N ASN A 727 14.73 -22.27 24.65
CA ASN A 727 15.87 -23.12 24.25
C ASN A 727 17.08 -22.34 23.70
N ASN A 728 17.21 -21.05 24.01
CA ASN A 728 18.31 -20.21 23.55
C ASN A 728 19.62 -20.51 24.29
N LEU A 729 20.71 -20.13 23.65
CA LEU A 729 22.05 -20.12 24.23
C LEU A 729 22.48 -18.66 24.37
N VAL A 730 22.57 -18.13 25.59
CA VAL A 730 22.85 -16.71 25.85
C VAL A 730 24.26 -16.57 26.43
N PHE A 731 25.07 -15.65 25.88
CA PHE A 731 26.38 -15.28 26.38
C PHE A 731 26.44 -13.76 26.56
N SER A 732 26.30 -13.20 27.77
CA SER A 732 26.32 -11.73 27.94
C SER A 732 27.74 -11.15 27.88
N GLY A 733 28.75 -11.85 28.42
CA GLY A 733 30.14 -11.60 28.09
C GLY A 733 30.99 -11.23 29.30
N GLY A 734 31.47 -10.00 29.37
CA GLY A 734 32.25 -9.54 30.52
C GLY A 734 31.96 -8.07 30.79
N GLY A 735 31.32 -7.77 31.90
CA GLY A 735 30.65 -6.50 32.18
C GLY A 735 29.62 -6.77 33.27
N ASP A 736 29.10 -5.74 33.93
CA ASP A 736 27.99 -5.95 34.87
C ASP A 736 26.70 -6.06 34.02
N ASP A 737 26.24 -7.29 33.81
CA ASP A 737 25.16 -7.60 32.86
C ASP A 737 23.83 -7.87 33.56
N THR A 738 22.72 -7.64 32.87
CA THR A 738 21.36 -8.05 33.27
C THR A 738 20.77 -8.96 32.21
N VAL A 739 20.35 -10.16 32.59
CA VAL A 739 19.67 -11.11 31.69
C VAL A 739 18.31 -11.49 32.27
N ASP A 740 17.23 -11.11 31.58
CA ASP A 740 15.86 -11.43 31.98
C ASP A 740 15.22 -12.46 31.04
N VAL A 741 14.99 -13.66 31.57
CA VAL A 741 14.22 -14.74 30.93
C VAL A 741 13.03 -15.16 31.79
N SER A 742 12.54 -14.27 32.64
CA SER A 742 11.49 -14.55 33.64
C SER A 742 10.08 -14.60 33.04
N THR A 743 9.86 -13.95 31.90
CA THR A 743 8.54 -13.77 31.26
C THR A 743 8.22 -14.81 30.18
N VAL A 744 9.15 -15.72 29.87
CA VAL A 744 9.10 -16.66 28.75
C VAL A 744 9.31 -18.10 29.20
N ASP A 745 8.80 -19.06 28.41
CA ASP A 745 8.83 -20.49 28.73
C ASP A 745 10.14 -21.21 28.31
N SER A 746 10.27 -22.45 28.77
CA SER A 746 11.45 -22.99 29.44
C SER A 746 12.53 -23.68 28.58
N GLY A 747 13.83 -23.53 28.93
CA GLY A 747 14.92 -24.37 28.38
C GLY A 747 16.25 -23.67 28.07
N ASN A 748 16.45 -22.42 28.49
CA ASN A 748 17.60 -21.62 28.09
C ASN A 748 18.91 -22.07 28.75
N ARG A 749 20.03 -21.81 28.09
CA ARG A 749 21.38 -21.95 28.61
C ARG A 749 22.06 -20.59 28.63
N ILE A 750 22.24 -20.04 29.82
CA ILE A 750 22.70 -18.66 30.04
C ILE A 750 24.11 -18.69 30.65
N TYR A 751 25.00 -17.88 30.10
CA TYR A 751 26.37 -17.69 30.56
C TYR A 751 26.63 -16.19 30.66
N THR A 752 26.76 -15.64 31.88
CA THR A 752 26.96 -14.19 32.00
C THR A 752 28.43 -13.81 32.02
N GLY A 753 29.28 -14.65 32.62
CA GLY A 753 30.72 -14.66 32.38
C GLY A 753 31.52 -14.12 33.56
N SER A 754 31.80 -12.82 33.58
CA SER A 754 32.60 -12.21 34.65
C SER A 754 32.20 -10.78 34.94
N ALA A 755 32.42 -10.35 36.19
CA ALA A 755 31.89 -9.14 36.83
C ALA A 755 30.56 -9.44 37.53
N SER A 756 29.84 -8.41 38.00
CA SER A 756 28.67 -8.61 38.86
C SER A 756 27.39 -8.59 38.03
N ASP A 757 26.81 -9.77 37.81
CA ASP A 757 25.68 -9.95 36.91
C ASP A 757 24.35 -10.15 37.66
N GLU A 758 23.25 -9.74 37.04
CA GLU A 758 21.87 -9.96 37.51
C GLU A 758 21.12 -10.88 36.53
N VAL A 759 20.54 -11.98 37.02
CA VAL A 759 19.81 -12.93 36.18
C VAL A 759 18.43 -13.24 36.76
N PHE A 760 17.38 -12.99 35.97
CA PHE A 760 15.99 -13.27 36.33
C PHE A 760 15.46 -14.48 35.54
N LEU A 761 14.93 -15.47 36.25
CA LEU A 761 14.64 -16.80 35.70
C LEU A 761 13.17 -17.20 35.79
N GLY A 762 12.65 -17.69 34.66
CA GLY A 762 11.45 -18.51 34.60
C GLY A 762 11.78 -19.97 34.92
N SER A 763 11.14 -20.93 34.23
CA SER A 763 11.31 -22.37 34.52
C SER A 763 12.32 -23.09 33.61
N ASN A 764 12.83 -24.25 34.05
CA ASN A 764 13.72 -25.19 33.36
C ASN A 764 15.00 -24.62 32.69
N ASN A 765 15.54 -23.51 33.20
CA ASN A 765 16.75 -22.90 32.66
C ASN A 765 18.02 -23.53 33.23
N ARG A 766 19.15 -23.32 32.56
CA ARG A 766 20.49 -23.64 33.06
C ARG A 766 21.38 -22.41 32.97
N VAL A 767 21.92 -21.99 34.10
CA VAL A 767 22.61 -20.70 34.24
C VAL A 767 24.00 -20.90 34.81
N PHE A 768 24.95 -20.17 34.26
CA PHE A 768 26.33 -20.08 34.72
C PHE A 768 26.71 -18.60 34.83
N THR A 769 26.75 -18.02 36.03
CA THR A 769 27.05 -16.58 36.15
C THR A 769 28.55 -16.30 36.10
N GLY A 770 29.36 -17.13 36.77
CA GLY A 770 30.79 -17.23 36.50
C GLY A 770 31.66 -16.66 37.60
N ALA A 771 32.26 -15.49 37.41
CA ALA A 771 33.16 -14.90 38.40
C ALA A 771 32.82 -13.45 38.70
N GLY A 772 32.52 -13.13 39.95
CA GLY A 772 32.02 -11.85 40.40
C GLY A 772 31.00 -12.05 41.51
N ASP A 773 30.51 -10.97 42.11
CA ASP A 773 29.45 -11.06 43.11
C ASP A 773 28.11 -10.95 42.37
N ASP A 774 27.46 -12.09 42.09
CA ASP A 774 26.29 -12.18 41.19
C ASP A 774 24.96 -12.23 41.95
N LEU A 775 23.88 -11.85 41.26
CA LEU A 775 22.50 -11.96 41.73
C LEU A 775 21.70 -12.86 40.79
N VAL A 776 21.05 -13.89 41.35
CA VAL A 776 20.12 -14.75 40.62
C VAL A 776 18.78 -14.78 41.32
N ASP A 777 17.71 -14.45 40.60
CA ASP A 777 16.33 -14.52 41.07
C ASP A 777 15.54 -15.51 40.21
N SER A 778 15.09 -16.61 40.82
CA SER A 778 14.22 -17.61 40.19
C SER A 778 12.84 -17.72 40.83
N VAL A 779 12.40 -16.69 41.56
CA VAL A 779 11.17 -16.76 42.38
C VAL A 779 9.90 -17.02 41.56
N LEU A 780 9.92 -16.66 40.26
CA LEU A 780 8.84 -16.86 39.29
C LEU A 780 8.86 -18.24 38.62
N GLY A 781 9.87 -19.07 38.88
CA GLY A 781 10.17 -20.27 38.12
C GLY A 781 10.35 -21.53 38.95
N ARG A 782 10.57 -22.65 38.23
CA ARG A 782 10.93 -23.94 38.81
C ARG A 782 11.90 -24.76 37.97
N GLU A 783 12.47 -25.80 38.57
CA GLU A 783 13.31 -26.80 37.90
C GLU A 783 14.58 -26.22 37.22
N ASN A 784 15.09 -25.08 37.69
CA ASN A 784 16.29 -24.46 37.15
C ASN A 784 17.57 -25.16 37.64
N ARG A 785 18.65 -24.98 36.90
CA ARG A 785 20.00 -25.45 37.26
C ARG A 785 20.95 -24.26 37.29
N ILE A 786 21.24 -23.78 38.49
CA ILE A 786 21.94 -22.52 38.73
C ILE A 786 23.36 -22.83 39.22
N TYR A 787 24.35 -22.25 38.57
CA TYR A 787 25.76 -22.34 38.93
C TYR A 787 26.35 -20.93 38.98
N THR A 788 26.69 -20.39 40.15
CA THR A 788 27.12 -18.98 40.21
C THR A 788 28.63 -18.79 40.12
N GLY A 789 29.41 -19.77 40.57
CA GLY A 789 30.85 -19.84 40.36
C GLY A 789 31.68 -19.25 41.51
N ALA A 790 32.39 -18.14 41.28
CA ALA A 790 33.34 -17.60 42.25
C ALA A 790 33.06 -16.12 42.56
N GLY A 791 32.88 -15.80 43.83
CA GLY A 791 32.47 -14.50 44.33
C GLY A 791 31.44 -14.66 45.43
N ASN A 792 30.90 -13.57 45.98
CA ASN A 792 29.88 -13.64 47.03
C ASN A 792 28.50 -13.44 46.41
N ASP A 793 27.89 -14.54 46.02
CA ASP A 793 26.68 -14.56 45.22
C ASP A 793 25.43 -14.47 46.08
N THR A 794 24.35 -13.98 45.49
CA THR A 794 23.04 -13.87 46.14
C THR A 794 21.97 -14.52 45.28
N ILE A 795 21.35 -15.57 45.81
CA ILE A 795 20.37 -16.37 45.09
C ILE A 795 19.04 -16.35 45.84
N THR A 796 17.98 -15.85 45.20
CA THR A 796 16.60 -16.01 45.65
C THR A 796 15.98 -17.14 44.85
N ALA A 797 15.74 -18.27 45.51
CA ALA A 797 15.31 -19.50 44.84
C ALA A 797 13.79 -19.62 44.77
N GLY A 798 13.29 -20.09 43.63
CA GLY A 798 11.90 -20.50 43.44
C GLY A 798 11.65 -21.92 43.97
N TYR A 799 11.11 -22.79 43.10
CA TYR A 799 10.68 -24.14 43.45
C TYR A 799 11.45 -25.22 42.68
N GLU A 800 11.86 -26.31 43.32
CA GLU A 800 12.55 -27.45 42.68
C GLU A 800 13.86 -27.10 41.92
N ASP A 801 14.53 -26.01 42.26
CA ASP A 801 15.80 -25.62 41.64
C ASP A 801 16.98 -26.46 42.18
N ARG A 802 17.99 -26.63 41.34
CA ARG A 802 19.29 -27.19 41.72
C ARG A 802 20.36 -26.12 41.64
N ILE A 803 20.94 -25.77 42.79
CA ILE A 803 21.80 -24.61 42.96
C ILE A 803 23.17 -25.06 43.46
N VAL A 804 24.23 -24.56 42.82
CA VAL A 804 25.63 -24.76 43.24
C VAL A 804 26.33 -23.41 43.14
N ALA A 805 26.59 -22.74 44.26
CA ALA A 805 27.17 -21.40 44.19
C ALA A 805 28.68 -21.48 43.89
N GLY A 806 29.50 -22.00 44.79
CA GLY A 806 30.90 -22.28 44.51
C GLY A 806 31.81 -21.66 45.54
N ALA A 807 32.77 -20.82 45.14
CA ALA A 807 33.77 -20.29 46.08
C ALA A 807 33.48 -18.84 46.45
N GLY A 808 33.27 -18.57 47.73
CA GLY A 808 32.95 -17.24 48.26
C GLY A 808 31.93 -17.37 49.39
N ASN A 809 31.49 -16.24 49.96
CA ASN A 809 30.52 -16.26 51.05
C ASN A 809 29.13 -15.99 50.48
N ASP A 810 28.43 -17.05 50.10
CA ASP A 810 27.20 -16.97 49.32
C ASP A 810 25.96 -16.84 50.21
N ARG A 811 24.90 -16.25 49.65
CA ARG A 811 23.62 -16.05 50.35
C ARG A 811 22.49 -16.66 49.55
N PHE A 812 21.82 -17.63 50.15
CA PHE A 812 20.66 -18.30 49.57
C PHE A 812 19.41 -17.92 50.34
N PHE A 813 18.43 -17.34 49.66
CA PHE A 813 17.08 -17.12 50.17
C PHE A 813 16.18 -18.25 49.65
N LEU A 814 15.89 -19.21 50.52
CA LEU A 814 15.23 -20.48 50.22
C LEU A 814 13.81 -20.51 50.81
N THR A 815 13.04 -19.45 50.55
CA THR A 815 11.84 -19.12 51.33
C THR A 815 10.57 -19.25 50.49
N GLU A 816 9.55 -18.43 50.74
CA GLU A 816 8.34 -18.44 49.92
C GLU A 816 8.65 -17.99 48.48
N GLY A 817 8.04 -18.67 47.50
CA GLY A 817 8.12 -18.34 46.08
C GLY A 817 6.74 -18.33 45.42
N GLU A 818 6.63 -17.76 44.23
CA GLU A 818 5.34 -17.59 43.52
C GLU A 818 4.82 -18.93 42.94
N VAL A 819 5.71 -19.91 42.75
CA VAL A 819 5.38 -21.27 42.28
C VAL A 819 5.38 -22.24 43.45
N GLU A 820 4.24 -22.89 43.70
CA GLU A 820 4.04 -23.89 44.79
C GLU A 820 4.42 -23.42 46.21
N GLY A 821 4.53 -22.11 46.43
CA GLY A 821 4.97 -21.53 47.69
C GLY A 821 6.49 -21.60 47.91
N GLY A 822 7.28 -21.91 46.88
CA GLY A 822 8.74 -22.05 46.96
C GLY A 822 9.20 -23.33 47.68
N GLY A 823 10.49 -23.60 47.64
CA GLY A 823 11.09 -24.74 48.34
C GLY A 823 11.40 -25.96 47.46
N ASP A 824 11.65 -27.12 48.07
CA ASP A 824 12.14 -28.34 47.40
C ASP A 824 13.43 -28.14 46.57
N ASN A 825 14.19 -27.09 46.86
CA ASN A 825 15.44 -26.81 46.17
C ASN A 825 16.55 -27.73 46.70
N THR A 826 17.48 -28.14 45.84
CA THR A 826 18.72 -28.82 46.25
C THR A 826 19.89 -27.88 46.11
N VAL A 827 20.53 -27.53 47.24
CA VAL A 827 21.51 -26.45 47.33
C VAL A 827 22.86 -26.97 47.82
N THR A 828 23.92 -26.55 47.15
CA THR A 828 25.32 -26.74 47.55
C THR A 828 25.96 -25.36 47.65
N GLY A 829 26.43 -24.99 48.84
CA GLY A 829 27.11 -23.71 49.07
C GLY A 829 28.47 -23.68 48.39
N GLY A 830 29.30 -24.66 48.74
CA GLY A 830 30.69 -24.74 48.32
C GLY A 830 31.64 -24.18 49.39
N PRO A 831 32.89 -23.83 49.03
CA PRO A 831 33.84 -23.28 50.00
C PRO A 831 33.59 -21.81 50.34
N GLY A 832 33.31 -21.52 51.61
CA GLY A 832 33.23 -20.18 52.19
C GLY A 832 32.28 -20.15 53.39
N GLU A 833 32.08 -18.97 53.98
CA GLU A 833 31.11 -18.79 55.07
C GLU A 833 29.72 -18.52 54.48
N ASP A 834 28.99 -19.59 54.14
CA ASP A 834 27.72 -19.49 53.42
C ASP A 834 26.52 -19.29 54.33
N GLN A 835 25.48 -18.63 53.80
CA GLN A 835 24.25 -18.33 54.53
C GLN A 835 23.04 -18.94 53.81
N PHE A 836 22.40 -19.91 54.43
CA PHE A 836 21.18 -20.53 53.94
C PHE A 836 19.98 -19.98 54.72
N TRP A 837 19.30 -18.98 54.18
CA TRP A 837 18.10 -18.40 54.76
C TRP A 837 16.90 -19.30 54.45
N ILE A 838 16.59 -20.18 55.39
CA ILE A 838 15.55 -21.22 55.25
C ILE A 838 14.14 -20.72 55.61
N ALA A 839 14.04 -19.49 56.12
CA ALA A 839 12.78 -18.76 56.31
C ALA A 839 13.05 -17.25 56.41
N THR A 840 12.35 -16.44 55.63
CA THR A 840 12.39 -14.96 55.67
C THR A 840 11.01 -14.42 55.38
N ALA A 841 10.37 -13.80 56.38
CA ALA A 841 8.99 -13.28 56.32
C ALA A 841 7.87 -14.31 56.07
N GLY A 842 8.18 -15.45 55.44
CA GLY A 842 7.32 -16.61 55.22
C GLY A 842 8.10 -17.93 55.33
N LEU A 843 7.37 -19.05 55.32
CA LEU A 843 7.91 -20.42 55.30
C LEU A 843 7.88 -20.96 53.86
N PRO A 844 8.86 -21.78 53.44
CA PRO A 844 8.82 -22.42 52.14
C PRO A 844 7.67 -23.44 52.07
N GLY A 845 7.08 -23.62 50.89
CA GLY A 845 6.02 -24.60 50.64
C GLY A 845 6.49 -26.06 50.78
N ALA A 846 7.79 -26.30 50.60
CA ALA A 846 8.44 -27.58 50.84
C ALA A 846 9.88 -27.41 51.37
N ALA A 847 10.34 -28.36 52.19
CA ALA A 847 11.68 -28.29 52.77
C ALA A 847 12.78 -28.30 51.71
N ASN A 848 13.74 -27.39 51.84
CA ASN A 848 14.92 -27.35 50.96
C ASN A 848 15.98 -28.35 51.41
N THR A 849 16.69 -28.96 50.49
CA THR A 849 17.81 -29.87 50.79
C THR A 849 19.15 -29.16 50.66
N ILE A 850 19.88 -29.01 51.75
CA ILE A 850 21.23 -28.43 51.80
C ILE A 850 22.25 -29.57 51.89
N THR A 851 23.20 -29.59 50.97
CA THR A 851 24.00 -30.80 50.70
C THR A 851 25.39 -30.82 51.35
N ASP A 852 25.90 -29.68 51.79
CA ASP A 852 27.28 -29.53 52.28
C ASP A 852 27.46 -28.59 53.48
N PHE A 853 26.38 -28.32 54.22
CA PHE A 853 26.40 -27.46 55.40
C PHE A 853 27.51 -27.85 56.39
N THR A 854 28.36 -26.88 56.73
CA THR A 854 29.52 -27.02 57.63
C THR A 854 29.33 -26.20 58.89
N SER A 855 29.01 -26.88 60.00
CA SER A 855 28.88 -26.24 61.32
C SER A 855 30.17 -25.52 61.75
N GLY A 856 29.99 -24.27 62.22
CA GLY A 856 31.07 -23.36 62.59
C GLY A 856 31.73 -22.60 61.43
N GLU A 857 31.22 -22.77 60.21
CA GLU A 857 31.59 -22.02 59.00
C GLU A 857 30.33 -21.39 58.39
N ASP A 858 29.32 -22.21 58.09
CA ASP A 858 28.04 -21.78 57.52
C ASP A 858 27.00 -21.44 58.59
N VAL A 859 25.95 -20.71 58.19
CA VAL A 859 24.79 -20.42 59.06
C VAL A 859 23.45 -20.66 58.36
N LEU A 860 22.47 -21.08 59.17
CA LEU A 860 21.06 -21.16 58.80
C LEU A 860 20.34 -19.88 59.25
N GLY A 861 19.85 -19.11 58.30
CA GLY A 861 19.12 -17.88 58.55
C GLY A 861 17.62 -18.11 58.76
N VAL A 862 17.07 -17.53 59.83
CA VAL A 862 15.63 -17.53 60.10
C VAL A 862 15.21 -16.11 60.49
N ALA A 863 14.42 -15.45 59.64
CA ALA A 863 14.03 -14.06 59.83
C ALA A 863 12.51 -13.87 59.68
N GLY A 864 11.93 -13.00 60.50
CA GLY A 864 10.57 -12.49 60.26
C GLY A 864 9.41 -13.49 60.43
N VAL A 865 9.66 -14.76 60.80
CA VAL A 865 8.61 -15.79 61.03
C VAL A 865 8.29 -16.04 62.51
N GLY A 866 8.96 -15.33 63.41
CA GLY A 866 8.68 -15.36 64.86
C GLY A 866 9.56 -16.29 65.69
N ALA A 867 10.38 -17.14 65.05
CA ALA A 867 11.48 -17.82 65.72
C ALA A 867 12.60 -16.83 66.07
N THR A 868 13.12 -16.90 67.29
CA THR A 868 14.15 -15.96 67.80
C THR A 868 15.36 -16.66 68.40
N GLU A 869 15.27 -17.95 68.65
CA GLU A 869 16.35 -18.80 69.15
C GLU A 869 16.17 -20.24 68.64
N ILE A 870 17.24 -21.06 68.68
CA ILE A 870 17.20 -22.45 68.21
C ILE A 870 16.13 -23.30 68.93
N ALA A 871 15.77 -22.93 70.17
CA ALA A 871 14.76 -23.63 70.95
C ALA A 871 13.33 -23.45 70.41
N ASP A 872 13.12 -22.48 69.51
CA ASP A 872 11.87 -22.29 68.80
C ASP A 872 11.74 -23.25 67.59
N LEU A 873 12.84 -23.89 67.16
CA LEU A 873 12.88 -24.81 66.02
C LEU A 873 12.72 -26.27 66.44
N GLU A 874 12.25 -27.09 65.51
CA GLU A 874 12.14 -28.54 65.63
C GLU A 874 13.35 -29.18 64.93
N LEU A 875 14.20 -29.89 65.68
CA LEU A 875 15.39 -30.55 65.16
C LEU A 875 15.25 -32.07 65.28
N ASP A 876 15.10 -32.74 64.15
CA ASP A 876 14.99 -34.19 64.08
C ASP A 876 16.14 -34.81 63.29
N GLN A 877 16.54 -36.03 63.67
CA GLN A 877 17.52 -36.81 62.91
C GLN A 877 16.80 -37.87 62.10
N ASP A 878 16.99 -37.89 60.78
CA ASP A 878 16.58 -39.00 59.91
C ASP A 878 17.79 -39.58 59.17
N GLY A 879 18.15 -40.82 59.50
CA GLY A 879 19.33 -41.45 58.92
C GLY A 879 20.61 -40.63 59.14
N ASP A 880 21.28 -40.25 58.06
CA ASP A 880 22.46 -39.40 58.01
C ASP A 880 22.14 -37.92 57.72
N GLN A 881 20.88 -37.49 57.94
CA GLN A 881 20.39 -36.15 57.64
C GLN A 881 19.74 -35.52 58.89
N ALA A 882 19.86 -34.19 59.00
CA ALA A 882 19.16 -33.39 60.02
C ALA A 882 17.97 -32.66 59.38
N LEU A 883 16.78 -32.80 59.95
CA LEU A 883 15.56 -32.09 59.55
C LEU A 883 15.35 -30.90 60.48
N ILE A 884 15.12 -29.72 59.90
CA ILE A 884 14.84 -28.46 60.59
C ILE A 884 13.41 -28.06 60.28
N GLY A 885 12.56 -27.97 61.30
CA GLY A 885 11.17 -27.57 61.20
C GLY A 885 10.82 -26.38 62.09
N PHE A 886 9.67 -25.77 61.83
CA PHE A 886 9.08 -24.71 62.66
C PHE A 886 7.56 -24.75 62.55
N ASP A 887 6.87 -24.64 63.69
CA ASP A 887 5.39 -24.66 63.79
C ASP A 887 4.72 -25.86 63.08
N GLY A 888 5.44 -26.99 62.97
CA GLY A 888 5.00 -28.21 62.31
C GLY A 888 5.23 -28.29 60.80
N ASP A 889 5.86 -27.29 60.20
CA ASP A 889 6.30 -27.29 58.79
C ASP A 889 7.82 -27.54 58.69
N ASP A 890 8.21 -28.36 57.72
CA ASP A 890 9.62 -28.67 57.45
C ASP A 890 10.25 -27.55 56.61
N LEU A 891 11.33 -26.94 57.09
CA LEU A 891 12.02 -25.82 56.43
C LEU A 891 13.21 -26.29 55.60
N ALA A 892 14.03 -27.18 56.16
CA ALA A 892 15.23 -27.66 55.50
C ALA A 892 15.68 -29.05 55.97
N VAL A 893 16.36 -29.76 55.07
CA VAL A 893 17.06 -31.02 55.31
C VAL A 893 18.55 -30.81 55.07
N LEU A 894 19.38 -31.11 56.05
CA LEU A 894 20.84 -31.01 55.96
C LEU A 894 21.43 -32.41 55.75
N ILE A 895 22.09 -32.63 54.62
CA ILE A 895 22.72 -33.92 54.30
C ILE A 895 24.04 -34.08 55.04
N GLY A 896 24.26 -35.23 55.67
CA GLY A 896 25.52 -35.57 56.33
C GLY A 896 25.74 -34.86 57.67
N VAL A 897 24.74 -34.13 58.16
CA VAL A 897 24.78 -33.40 59.44
C VAL A 897 24.06 -34.20 60.53
N ASP A 898 24.68 -34.25 61.71
CA ASP A 898 24.05 -34.77 62.93
C ASP A 898 23.30 -33.61 63.60
N SER A 899 21.98 -33.72 63.74
CA SER A 899 21.13 -32.67 64.31
C SER A 899 21.52 -32.29 65.74
N THR A 900 22.18 -33.20 66.48
CA THR A 900 22.68 -32.93 67.84
C THR A 900 23.99 -32.15 67.88
N ALA A 901 24.64 -31.97 66.73
CA ALA A 901 25.85 -31.15 66.59
C ALA A 901 25.53 -29.67 66.34
N LEU A 902 24.30 -29.34 65.94
CA LEU A 902 23.86 -27.97 65.72
C LEU A 902 23.69 -27.21 67.05
N SER A 903 24.03 -25.92 67.02
CA SER A 903 24.05 -25.03 68.18
C SER A 903 23.70 -23.60 67.78
N ASP A 904 23.55 -22.69 68.76
CA ASP A 904 23.23 -21.28 68.49
C ASP A 904 24.19 -20.59 67.51
N SER A 905 25.44 -21.05 67.38
CA SER A 905 26.40 -20.46 66.43
C SER A 905 26.15 -20.83 64.98
N ASP A 906 25.34 -21.86 64.72
CA ASP A 906 25.01 -22.34 63.39
C ASP A 906 23.74 -21.65 62.83
N PHE A 907 23.13 -20.74 63.61
CA PHE A 907 21.91 -20.04 63.23
C PHE A 907 22.07 -18.52 63.31
N ALA A 908 21.41 -17.81 62.39
CA ALA A 908 21.24 -16.36 62.42
C ALA A 908 19.74 -16.03 62.52
N PHE A 909 19.32 -15.39 63.62
CA PHE A 909 17.95 -14.92 63.82
C PHE A 909 17.85 -13.41 63.64
N VAL A 910 16.90 -12.94 62.81
CA VAL A 910 16.70 -11.51 62.50
C VAL A 910 15.26 -11.05 62.69
#